data_AF-A0A7N2MM57-F1
#
_entry.id   AF-A0A7N2MM57-F1
#
_cell.length_a   1.000
_cell.length_b   1.000
_cell.length_c   1.000
_cell.angle_alpha   90.00
_cell.angle_beta   90.00
_cell.angle_gamma   90.00
#
_symmetry.space_group_name_H-M   'P 1'
#
loop_
_entity.id
_entity.type
_entity.pdbx_description
1 polymer ?
#
loop_
_entity_poly.entity_id
_entity_poly.type
_entity_poly.pdbx_seq_one_letter_code
_entity_poly.pdbx_strand_id
1 'polypeptide(L)'
;MNKRKTIDAFFKKKDVSNSEIRTPVAIETNVNTSMPDEHPSKCPNLQSEEIDRDPGTRKQICEFPINKQDKIRRAYLIEGPYQPENIVCPYNDDTHRRRFKPSWFDSHKTWLEYSPTTDALYCLPCYLFSKKPIGRPGSDVFISTGFNNWKKVKDGMNCPLIRHEGKEPNSPHKIAVKCCEDLQNYSRHIDKLIEKQTSKELENNRLRLKTSIECARWLAFQACAFRGHDESLDSKNRGNFIELIKFTSTFNDKVASVVLENAPGNAKYTSPTIQKEILHILANNVRNAIREETGDAKFCILVDEARDESKREQMAIILRFVDKEGFIKERFFHVVHVRDTTALTLKNEICAVLSRYNLHIENIRGQGYDGASNMRGEWNGLQALFLKDCPYAYYVHCMAHRLQLALVTASREVKDVHQFFDHLVNIINIVVGSSKRNDELQHAQAEQVENMIASNEIETGRGANQIGTLQRAGDTRWGSHFQSICSLIKMFDATCKVINIISEEGANYKQRGDVEGAYQVLTSFEFILILHLMKEIMGITNVLCQALQQQSQDLLNAMHLVSTTKSLIQKLRDDGWEPLLASVISFCEQHEIDIPDMNARYTKGRGRYRRQDDDLTMEHHFRIGIFTVTIDFQLQELKSRFCELTTELVILSSALNPKDAFRLFKIVDICNLVKKYYPQDFTEHEQELLESQLRHYELDVIKHPDFQNMKLPSTVRYINAEGYETGYETPTEKKKEGSRTEFQIIIPAFEIPRWLTHQRVGNSVSIDLPPNWCNSRWMGFALCAKLEGYDFLFELNSNKTFGFRARVIAFGDSLHGQLNSENFFEVSFGAGDIWILYLSRDDWFATFPNGEYNQIKVVFESCGSTEKVHKCGVSLVYEQSVEGFYQTITQRSRNSIIACEGWDGVLHDEMKLSEFRSFKKELEKFREINRFVSSFSGNDDFNDPGPSASRSLLSD
;
A
#
# COMPACT_ATOMS: atom_id res chain seq x y z
N MET A 1 -4.40 -53.90 -2.72
CA MET A 1 -3.37 -53.27 -1.86
C MET A 1 -3.13 -51.84 -2.35
N ASN A 2 -3.64 -50.83 -1.63
CA ASN A 2 -3.52 -49.42 -2.03
C ASN A 2 -2.24 -48.78 -1.48
N LYS A 3 -1.54 -48.02 -2.33
CA LYS A 3 -0.29 -47.31 -2.02
C LYS A 3 -0.50 -46.29 -0.89
N ARG A 4 0.39 -46.33 0.13
CA ARG A 4 0.53 -45.33 1.19
C ARG A 4 0.81 -43.94 0.60
N LYS A 5 0.11 -42.92 1.06
CA LYS A 5 0.37 -41.50 0.76
C LYS A 5 1.28 -40.94 1.86
N THR A 6 2.36 -40.27 1.46
CA THR A 6 3.23 -39.47 2.35
C THR A 6 2.77 -38.01 2.37
N ILE A 7 3.28 -37.18 3.29
CA ILE A 7 2.84 -35.77 3.42
C ILE A 7 3.08 -34.92 2.17
N ASP A 8 3.97 -35.35 1.27
CA ASP A 8 4.16 -34.76 -0.07
C ASP A 8 2.88 -34.78 -0.92
N ALA A 9 1.91 -35.64 -0.58
CA ALA A 9 0.64 -35.74 -1.30
C ALA A 9 -0.38 -34.67 -0.89
N PHE A 10 -0.21 -34.01 0.27
CA PHE A 10 -1.11 -32.94 0.72
C PHE A 10 -0.78 -31.58 0.09
N PHE A 11 0.45 -31.42 -0.42
CA PHE A 11 0.91 -30.25 -1.16
C PHE A 11 0.99 -30.47 -2.69
N LYS A 12 0.53 -31.63 -3.21
CA LYS A 12 0.36 -31.88 -4.65
C LYS A 12 -1.10 -31.75 -5.08
N LYS A 13 -1.29 -30.89 -6.08
CA LYS A 13 -2.44 -30.74 -6.99
C LYS A 13 -3.40 -31.96 -7.06
N LYS A 14 -4.70 -31.70 -6.93
CA LYS A 14 -5.73 -32.51 -7.60
C LYS A 14 -5.68 -32.17 -9.09
N ASP A 15 -5.09 -33.04 -9.90
CA ASP A 15 -5.30 -32.99 -11.35
C ASP A 15 -6.73 -33.44 -11.65
N VAL A 16 -7.60 -32.46 -11.94
CA VAL A 16 -8.80 -32.71 -12.75
C VAL A 16 -8.35 -32.64 -14.20
N SER A 17 -7.87 -33.75 -14.74
CA SER A 17 -7.74 -33.94 -16.18
C SER A 17 -8.51 -35.20 -16.60
N ASN A 18 -9.80 -35.01 -16.81
CA ASN A 18 -10.54 -35.68 -17.90
C ASN A 18 -11.75 -34.82 -18.27
N SER A 19 -11.47 -33.72 -18.98
CA SER A 19 -12.36 -33.16 -19.98
C SER A 19 -11.48 -32.56 -21.07
N GLU A 20 -11.60 -33.09 -22.28
CA GLU A 20 -10.87 -32.69 -23.48
C GLU A 20 -10.93 -31.17 -23.69
N ILE A 21 -9.77 -30.50 -23.71
CA ILE A 21 -9.63 -29.13 -24.18
C ILE A 21 -8.71 -29.17 -25.40
N ARG A 22 -9.29 -28.84 -26.56
CA ARG A 22 -8.59 -28.60 -27.82
C ARG A 22 -7.64 -27.41 -27.66
N THR A 23 -6.40 -27.60 -28.08
CA THR A 23 -5.34 -26.59 -28.21
C THR A 23 -5.74 -25.44 -29.15
N PRO A 24 -5.44 -24.17 -28.82
CA PRO A 24 -5.33 -23.10 -29.80
C PRO A 24 -3.92 -23.09 -30.37
N VAL A 25 -3.81 -23.33 -31.68
CA VAL A 25 -2.59 -23.19 -32.47
C VAL A 25 -2.24 -21.71 -32.59
N ALA A 26 -1.01 -21.36 -32.21
CA ALA A 26 -0.39 -20.09 -32.54
C ALA A 26 -0.11 -20.04 -34.05
N ILE A 27 -0.55 -18.98 -34.74
CA ILE A 27 -0.13 -18.69 -36.11
C ILE A 27 0.59 -17.35 -36.09
N GLU A 28 1.87 -17.42 -36.40
CA GLU A 28 2.76 -16.32 -36.74
C GLU A 28 2.18 -15.50 -37.89
N THR A 29 2.08 -14.18 -37.71
CA THR A 29 1.74 -13.25 -38.79
C THR A 29 2.95 -13.06 -39.70
N ASN A 30 3.01 -13.86 -40.77
CA ASN A 30 3.80 -13.54 -41.96
C ASN A 30 2.93 -12.72 -42.92
N VAL A 31 3.28 -11.44 -43.07
CA VAL A 31 2.71 -10.54 -44.07
C VAL A 31 3.37 -10.86 -45.41
N ASN A 32 2.64 -11.54 -46.30
CA ASN A 32 2.92 -11.55 -47.72
C ASN A 32 1.70 -11.01 -48.48
N THR A 33 1.91 -9.85 -49.07
CA THR A 33 1.07 -9.15 -50.04
C THR A 33 0.88 -9.97 -51.31
N SER A 34 -0.37 -10.32 -51.62
CA SER A 34 -0.91 -10.32 -52.99
C SER A 34 -2.44 -10.32 -52.95
N MET A 35 -3.03 -9.30 -53.58
CA MET A 35 -4.47 -9.13 -53.75
C MET A 35 -5.04 -10.16 -54.72
N PRO A 36 -6.31 -10.56 -54.53
CA PRO A 36 -7.20 -10.82 -55.65
C PRO A 36 -8.29 -9.72 -55.70
N ASP A 37 -8.39 -9.09 -56.87
CA ASP A 37 -9.54 -8.32 -57.31
C ASP A 37 -10.81 -9.17 -57.25
N GLU A 38 -11.81 -8.75 -56.46
CA GLU A 38 -13.21 -9.14 -56.69
C GLU A 38 -14.17 -7.97 -56.45
N HIS A 39 -14.98 -7.73 -57.47
CA HIS A 39 -16.06 -6.73 -57.54
C HIS A 39 -17.14 -6.93 -56.46
N PRO A 40 -17.84 -5.85 -56.05
CA PRO A 40 -18.76 -5.88 -54.92
C PRO A 40 -20.12 -6.45 -55.33
N SER A 41 -20.44 -7.70 -54.98
CA SER A 41 -21.83 -8.16 -55.04
C SER A 41 -22.15 -9.42 -54.22
N LYS A 42 -23.03 -9.24 -53.23
CA LYS A 42 -24.01 -10.16 -52.59
C LYS A 42 -23.85 -10.36 -51.08
N CYS A 43 -24.99 -10.23 -50.39
CA CYS A 43 -25.19 -10.52 -48.97
C CYS A 43 -24.85 -12.00 -48.64
N PRO A 44 -24.42 -12.31 -47.41
CA PRO A 44 -24.36 -13.69 -46.92
C PRO A 44 -25.78 -14.28 -46.85
N ASN A 45 -25.95 -15.49 -47.38
CA ASN A 45 -27.21 -16.25 -47.42
C ASN A 45 -27.88 -16.35 -46.04
N LEU A 46 -29.07 -15.78 -45.92
CA LEU A 46 -29.97 -15.98 -44.78
C LEU A 46 -30.74 -17.29 -45.02
N GLN A 47 -30.57 -18.29 -44.14
CA GLN A 47 -31.43 -19.48 -44.14
C GLN A 47 -32.89 -19.05 -43.94
N SER A 48 -33.78 -19.52 -44.82
CA SER A 48 -35.22 -19.30 -44.76
C SER A 48 -35.81 -19.95 -43.50
N GLU A 49 -35.93 -19.21 -42.41
CA GLU A 49 -36.93 -19.52 -41.39
C GLU A 49 -38.30 -19.50 -42.10
N GLU A 50 -39.12 -20.54 -41.95
CA GLU A 50 -40.47 -20.62 -42.51
C GLU A 50 -41.34 -19.48 -41.96
N ILE A 51 -41.33 -18.32 -42.62
CA ILE A 51 -42.19 -17.19 -42.29
C ILE A 51 -43.59 -17.45 -42.86
N ASP A 52 -44.62 -17.35 -42.02
CA ASP A 52 -46.01 -17.44 -42.47
C ASP A 52 -46.33 -16.25 -43.36
N ARG A 53 -46.64 -16.52 -44.63
CA ARG A 53 -46.84 -15.48 -45.64
C ARG A 53 -48.26 -14.94 -45.69
N ASP A 54 -49.26 -15.67 -45.18
CA ASP A 54 -50.64 -15.23 -45.25
C ASP A 54 -50.87 -14.09 -44.24
N PRO A 55 -51.24 -12.87 -44.69
CA PRO A 55 -51.40 -11.72 -43.80
C PRO A 55 -52.55 -11.88 -42.79
N GLY A 56 -53.48 -12.81 -43.03
CA GLY A 56 -54.56 -13.13 -42.09
C GLY A 56 -54.16 -14.09 -40.95
N THR A 57 -53.04 -14.81 -41.07
CA THR A 57 -52.59 -15.79 -40.05
C THR A 57 -51.25 -15.45 -39.41
N ARG A 58 -50.44 -14.61 -40.06
CA ARG A 58 -49.11 -14.23 -39.56
C ARG A 58 -49.19 -13.44 -38.24
N LYS A 59 -48.23 -13.71 -37.35
CA LYS A 59 -48.04 -13.01 -36.07
C LYS A 59 -47.65 -11.55 -36.26
N GLN A 60 -48.09 -10.65 -35.37
CA GLN A 60 -47.66 -9.25 -35.43
C GLN A 60 -46.17 -9.12 -35.13
N ILE A 61 -45.48 -8.14 -35.76
CA ILE A 61 -44.03 -7.96 -35.58
C ILE A 61 -43.65 -7.73 -34.11
N CYS A 62 -44.53 -7.08 -33.33
CA CYS A 62 -44.31 -6.84 -31.91
C CYS A 62 -44.39 -8.10 -31.02
N GLU A 63 -44.88 -9.22 -31.54
CA GLU A 63 -44.95 -10.51 -30.83
C GLU A 63 -43.63 -11.30 -30.90
N PHE A 64 -42.70 -10.92 -31.78
CA PHE A 64 -41.37 -11.54 -31.87
C PHE A 64 -40.37 -10.90 -30.89
N PRO A 65 -39.36 -11.65 -30.40
CA PRO A 65 -38.28 -11.11 -29.57
C PRO A 65 -37.60 -9.91 -30.23
N ILE A 66 -37.35 -8.84 -29.46
CA ILE A 66 -36.86 -7.55 -29.95
C ILE A 66 -35.60 -7.69 -30.84
N ASN A 67 -34.69 -8.57 -30.46
CA ASN A 67 -33.45 -8.87 -31.18
C ASN A 67 -33.62 -9.63 -32.51
N LYS A 68 -34.83 -10.16 -32.80
CA LYS A 68 -35.16 -10.88 -34.04
C LYS A 68 -36.05 -10.09 -34.99
N GLN A 69 -36.73 -9.03 -34.53
CA GLN A 69 -37.74 -8.32 -35.32
C GLN A 69 -37.20 -7.78 -36.66
N ASP A 70 -36.00 -7.20 -36.67
CA ASP A 70 -35.43 -6.65 -37.92
C ASP A 70 -35.01 -7.73 -38.93
N LYS A 71 -34.56 -8.90 -38.45
CA LYS A 71 -34.29 -10.05 -39.32
C LYS A 71 -35.58 -10.53 -39.98
N ILE A 72 -36.66 -10.61 -39.21
CA ILE A 72 -37.98 -11.02 -39.68
C ILE A 72 -38.56 -9.99 -40.66
N ARG A 73 -38.45 -8.69 -40.36
CA ARG A 73 -38.85 -7.62 -41.29
C ARG A 73 -38.15 -7.76 -42.63
N ARG A 74 -36.84 -8.08 -42.63
CA ARG A 74 -36.07 -8.31 -43.86
C ARG A 74 -36.55 -9.55 -44.62
N ALA A 75 -36.86 -10.64 -43.94
CA ALA A 75 -37.39 -11.84 -44.59
C ALA A 75 -38.69 -11.55 -45.36
N TYR A 76 -39.65 -10.84 -44.74
CA TYR A 76 -40.88 -10.41 -45.42
C TYR A 76 -40.63 -9.44 -46.58
N LEU A 77 -39.65 -8.53 -46.46
CA LEU A 77 -39.29 -7.61 -47.53
C LEU A 77 -38.64 -8.29 -48.74
N ILE A 78 -37.93 -9.41 -48.53
CA ILE A 78 -37.35 -10.23 -49.61
C ILE A 78 -38.47 -10.95 -50.37
N GLU A 79 -39.43 -11.54 -49.66
CA GLU A 79 -40.56 -12.27 -50.24
C GLU A 79 -41.59 -11.35 -50.93
N GLY A 80 -41.64 -10.08 -50.54
CA GLY A 80 -42.58 -9.09 -51.07
C GLY A 80 -44.03 -9.30 -50.59
N PRO A 81 -44.95 -8.43 -51.03
CA PRO A 81 -46.36 -8.51 -50.61
C PRO A 81 -46.98 -9.84 -51.01
N TYR A 82 -47.79 -10.42 -50.13
CA TYR A 82 -48.51 -11.67 -50.41
C TYR A 82 -49.64 -11.48 -51.44
N GLN A 83 -49.35 -11.87 -52.69
CA GLN A 83 -50.23 -11.78 -53.85
C GLN A 83 -50.33 -13.16 -54.53
N PRO A 84 -51.17 -14.08 -54.04
CA PRO A 84 -51.24 -15.44 -54.58
C PRO A 84 -51.79 -15.46 -56.02
N GLU A 85 -51.25 -16.35 -56.85
CA GLU A 85 -51.76 -16.60 -58.20
C GLU A 85 -52.91 -17.62 -58.15
N ASN A 86 -53.93 -17.48 -59.00
CA ASN A 86 -55.10 -18.38 -59.10
C ASN A 86 -56.02 -18.46 -57.85
N ILE A 87 -56.37 -17.31 -57.28
CA ILE A 87 -57.23 -17.22 -56.08
C ILE A 87 -58.71 -17.45 -56.42
N VAL A 88 -59.36 -18.40 -55.72
CA VAL A 88 -60.83 -18.51 -55.68
C VAL A 88 -61.36 -17.53 -54.64
N CYS A 89 -61.83 -16.36 -55.10
CA CYS A 89 -62.34 -15.32 -54.21
C CYS A 89 -63.85 -15.56 -53.91
N PRO A 90 -64.25 -15.73 -52.63
CA PRO A 90 -65.64 -15.95 -52.26
C PRO A 90 -66.50 -14.71 -52.51
N TYR A 91 -67.82 -14.91 -52.64
CA TYR A 91 -68.79 -13.83 -52.77
C TYR A 91 -69.32 -13.45 -51.38
N ASN A 92 -69.40 -12.14 -51.12
CA ASN A 92 -69.66 -11.60 -49.78
C ASN A 92 -71.17 -11.59 -49.39
N ASP A 93 -72.11 -11.85 -50.32
CA ASP A 93 -73.56 -11.97 -50.05
C ASP A 93 -74.41 -12.44 -51.26
N ASP A 94 -75.60 -13.02 -51.00
CA ASP A 94 -76.51 -13.59 -52.02
C ASP A 94 -77.29 -12.55 -52.84
N THR A 95 -77.47 -11.33 -52.33
CA THR A 95 -78.26 -10.28 -53.00
C THR A 95 -77.45 -9.44 -53.97
N HIS A 96 -76.17 -9.17 -53.67
CA HIS A 96 -75.25 -8.40 -54.50
C HIS A 96 -73.85 -9.03 -54.49
N ARG A 97 -73.61 -9.93 -55.44
CA ARG A 97 -72.37 -10.68 -55.61
C ARG A 97 -71.14 -9.78 -55.86
N ARG A 98 -70.47 -9.36 -54.78
CA ARG A 98 -69.19 -8.64 -54.80
C ARG A 98 -68.09 -9.53 -54.21
N ARG A 99 -66.89 -9.45 -54.79
CA ARG A 99 -65.70 -10.21 -54.38
C ARG A 99 -64.45 -9.37 -54.62
N PHE A 100 -63.34 -9.77 -53.99
CA PHE A 100 -62.01 -9.29 -54.36
C PHE A 100 -61.75 -9.50 -55.86
N LYS A 101 -61.08 -8.54 -56.50
CA LYS A 101 -60.66 -8.65 -57.90
C LYS A 101 -59.13 -8.69 -57.96
N PRO A 102 -58.52 -9.75 -58.50
CA PRO A 102 -57.07 -9.83 -58.69
C PRO A 102 -56.47 -8.63 -59.44
N SER A 103 -57.24 -7.99 -60.34
CA SER A 103 -56.83 -6.77 -61.04
C SER A 103 -56.51 -5.58 -60.12
N TRP A 104 -56.85 -5.64 -58.83
CA TRP A 104 -56.46 -4.62 -57.85
C TRP A 104 -54.97 -4.70 -57.48
N PHE A 105 -54.33 -5.86 -57.65
CA PHE A 105 -52.88 -5.96 -57.53
C PHE A 105 -52.15 -5.13 -58.59
N ASP A 106 -52.70 -5.05 -59.81
CA ASP A 106 -52.09 -4.25 -60.88
C ASP A 106 -52.01 -2.76 -60.52
N SER A 107 -52.98 -2.26 -59.76
CA SER A 107 -53.04 -0.85 -59.34
C SER A 107 -52.20 -0.54 -58.10
N HIS A 108 -51.90 -1.54 -57.26
CA HIS A 108 -51.25 -1.38 -55.95
C HIS A 108 -50.17 -2.45 -55.68
N LYS A 109 -49.40 -2.77 -56.72
CA LYS A 109 -48.47 -3.91 -56.76
C LYS A 109 -47.44 -3.93 -55.64
N THR A 110 -47.00 -2.77 -55.18
CA THR A 110 -45.86 -2.62 -54.27
C THR A 110 -46.19 -2.87 -52.80
N TRP A 111 -47.47 -2.89 -52.41
CA TRP A 111 -47.84 -2.97 -50.99
C TRP A 111 -49.08 -3.81 -50.68
N LEU A 112 -50.00 -3.98 -51.64
CA LEU A 112 -51.30 -4.61 -51.38
C LEU A 112 -51.16 -6.12 -51.21
N GLU A 113 -51.74 -6.65 -50.15
CA GLU A 113 -51.79 -8.08 -49.84
C GLU A 113 -53.23 -8.55 -49.68
N TYR A 114 -53.51 -9.82 -50.01
CA TYR A 114 -54.82 -10.43 -49.82
C TYR A 114 -54.69 -11.78 -49.11
N SER A 115 -55.49 -11.99 -48.07
CA SER A 115 -55.61 -13.29 -47.39
C SER A 115 -56.83 -14.06 -47.91
N PRO A 116 -56.64 -15.25 -48.52
CA PRO A 116 -57.75 -16.17 -48.79
C PRO A 116 -58.42 -16.68 -47.51
N THR A 117 -57.65 -16.79 -46.42
CA THR A 117 -58.13 -17.31 -45.13
C THR A 117 -59.13 -16.37 -44.47
N THR A 118 -58.88 -15.06 -44.52
CA THR A 118 -59.77 -14.04 -43.91
C THR A 118 -60.65 -13.29 -44.91
N ASP A 119 -60.55 -13.60 -46.21
CA ASP A 119 -61.15 -12.84 -47.33
C ASP A 119 -61.00 -11.31 -47.16
N ALA A 120 -59.77 -10.84 -46.95
CA ALA A 120 -59.52 -9.44 -46.62
C ALA A 120 -58.18 -8.90 -47.15
N LEU A 121 -58.11 -7.59 -47.35
CA LEU A 121 -56.91 -6.86 -47.80
C LEU A 121 -56.08 -6.31 -46.64
N TYR A 122 -54.76 -6.37 -46.83
CA TYR A 122 -53.73 -5.89 -45.90
C TYR A 122 -52.65 -5.10 -46.65
N CYS A 123 -51.73 -4.50 -45.90
CA CYS A 123 -50.63 -3.70 -46.43
C CYS A 123 -49.30 -4.13 -45.81
N LEU A 124 -48.38 -4.63 -46.63
CA LEU A 124 -47.09 -5.16 -46.16
C LEU A 124 -46.25 -4.08 -45.43
N PRO A 125 -45.97 -2.89 -46.01
CA PRO A 125 -45.20 -1.85 -45.31
C PRO A 125 -45.80 -1.47 -43.96
N CYS A 126 -47.12 -1.30 -43.90
CA CYS A 126 -47.81 -0.91 -42.68
C CYS A 126 -47.75 -2.02 -41.62
N TYR A 127 -47.86 -3.30 -42.00
CA TYR A 127 -47.65 -4.41 -41.09
C TYR A 127 -46.23 -4.43 -40.49
N LEU A 128 -45.21 -4.13 -41.29
CA LEU A 128 -43.81 -4.21 -40.86
C LEU A 128 -43.41 -3.10 -39.87
N PHE A 129 -43.95 -1.89 -40.02
CA PHE A 129 -43.42 -0.70 -39.34
C PHE A 129 -44.44 0.13 -38.55
N SER A 130 -45.73 -0.21 -38.57
CA SER A 130 -46.70 0.52 -37.74
C SER A 130 -46.52 0.19 -36.27
N LYS A 131 -46.44 1.22 -35.42
CA LYS A 131 -46.52 1.05 -33.95
C LYS A 131 -47.95 0.67 -33.59
N LYS A 132 -48.12 -0.09 -32.50
CA LYS A 132 -49.40 -0.60 -31.97
C LYS A 132 -50.57 0.37 -32.23
N PRO A 133 -51.77 -0.17 -32.53
CA PRO A 133 -53.00 0.61 -32.70
C PRO A 133 -53.12 1.76 -31.72
N ILE A 134 -52.94 3.00 -32.19
CA ILE A 134 -53.42 4.16 -31.43
C ILE A 134 -54.92 4.09 -31.66
N GLY A 135 -55.68 3.58 -30.68
CA GLY A 135 -57.10 3.15 -30.75
C GLY A 135 -58.13 4.11 -31.36
N ARG A 136 -57.86 4.63 -32.55
CA ARG A 136 -58.73 5.37 -33.44
C ARG A 136 -59.40 4.33 -34.34
N PRO A 137 -60.74 4.27 -34.38
CA PRO A 137 -61.45 3.34 -35.23
C PRO A 137 -61.00 3.48 -36.69
N GLY A 138 -60.42 2.41 -37.25
CA GLY A 138 -59.99 2.36 -38.65
C GLY A 138 -58.48 2.45 -38.91
N SER A 139 -57.62 2.66 -37.90
CA SER A 139 -56.16 2.74 -38.10
C SER A 139 -55.50 1.39 -38.44
N ASP A 140 -56.10 0.28 -38.03
CA ASP A 140 -55.47 -1.05 -38.09
C ASP A 140 -56.09 -1.95 -39.15
N VAL A 141 -56.99 -1.39 -39.96
CA VAL A 141 -57.79 -2.10 -40.97
C VAL A 141 -56.90 -2.80 -41.99
N PHE A 142 -55.77 -2.19 -42.39
CA PHE A 142 -54.81 -2.80 -43.32
C PHE A 142 -53.63 -3.50 -42.62
N ILE A 143 -53.66 -3.66 -41.28
CA ILE A 143 -52.55 -4.18 -40.48
C ILE A 143 -52.94 -5.48 -39.76
N SER A 144 -54.08 -5.49 -39.06
CA SER A 144 -54.51 -6.63 -38.23
C SER A 144 -55.97 -7.02 -38.42
N THR A 145 -56.87 -6.07 -38.77
CA THR A 145 -58.31 -6.37 -38.90
C THR A 145 -58.70 -6.91 -40.29
N GLY A 146 -57.99 -6.49 -41.33
CA GLY A 146 -58.31 -6.79 -42.72
C GLY A 146 -59.45 -5.92 -43.29
N PHE A 147 -59.32 -5.52 -44.56
CA PHE A 147 -60.37 -4.81 -45.29
C PHE A 147 -61.14 -5.73 -46.25
N ASN A 148 -62.45 -5.91 -46.03
CA ASN A 148 -63.30 -6.76 -46.88
C ASN A 148 -64.56 -6.07 -47.43
N ASN A 149 -64.72 -4.75 -47.25
CA ASN A 149 -65.88 -4.00 -47.74
C ASN A 149 -65.75 -3.65 -49.23
N TRP A 150 -65.99 -4.64 -50.09
CA TRP A 150 -65.88 -4.54 -51.54
C TRP A 150 -66.76 -3.46 -52.17
N LYS A 151 -67.82 -2.99 -51.47
CA LYS A 151 -68.71 -1.93 -51.97
C LYS A 151 -67.99 -0.60 -52.17
N LYS A 152 -66.98 -0.31 -51.34
CA LYS A 152 -66.29 0.98 -51.29
C LYS A 152 -65.09 1.11 -52.22
N VAL A 153 -64.64 0.02 -52.85
CA VAL A 153 -63.41 0.01 -53.67
C VAL A 153 -63.57 0.76 -55.00
N LYS A 154 -64.81 1.04 -55.44
CA LYS A 154 -65.11 1.85 -56.65
C LYS A 154 -65.61 3.27 -56.34
N ASP A 155 -65.45 3.75 -55.11
CA ASP A 155 -65.98 5.05 -54.67
C ASP A 155 -65.07 6.25 -55.01
N GLY A 156 -64.48 6.26 -56.21
CA GLY A 156 -63.61 7.35 -56.70
C GLY A 156 -62.49 7.72 -55.72
N MET A 157 -62.38 9.01 -55.38
CA MET A 157 -61.38 9.53 -54.41
C MET A 157 -61.65 9.08 -52.96
N ASN A 158 -62.83 8.55 -52.65
CA ASN A 158 -63.15 7.95 -51.35
C ASN A 158 -62.81 6.45 -51.29
N CYS A 159 -62.22 5.90 -52.35
CA CYS A 159 -61.72 4.53 -52.35
C CYS A 159 -60.76 4.29 -51.16
N PRO A 160 -61.02 3.31 -50.28
CA PRO A 160 -60.19 3.04 -49.11
C PRO A 160 -58.72 2.73 -49.45
N LEU A 161 -58.43 2.16 -50.64
CA LEU A 161 -57.07 1.88 -51.09
C LEU A 161 -56.31 3.17 -51.41
N ILE A 162 -56.92 4.08 -52.16
CA ILE A 162 -56.35 5.41 -52.48
C ILE A 162 -56.20 6.26 -51.22
N ARG A 163 -57.18 6.19 -50.30
CA ARG A 163 -57.12 6.92 -49.02
C ARG A 163 -56.05 6.37 -48.09
N HIS A 164 -55.77 5.06 -48.15
CA HIS A 164 -54.72 4.41 -47.36
C HIS A 164 -53.32 4.85 -47.77
N GLU A 165 -53.03 4.87 -49.08
CA GLU A 165 -51.74 5.38 -49.60
C GLU A 165 -51.47 6.80 -49.12
N GLY A 166 -52.52 7.63 -49.14
CA GLY A 166 -52.47 9.01 -48.69
C GLY A 166 -51.69 9.92 -49.65
N LYS A 167 -52.13 11.17 -49.79
CA LYS A 167 -51.48 12.13 -50.71
C LYS A 167 -50.25 12.79 -50.08
N GLU A 168 -50.28 13.04 -48.78
CA GLU A 168 -49.23 13.77 -48.07
C GLU A 168 -47.96 12.93 -47.84
N PRO A 169 -46.76 13.52 -47.90
CA PRO A 169 -45.49 12.81 -47.66
C PRO A 169 -45.39 12.12 -46.29
N ASN A 170 -46.12 12.63 -45.30
CA ASN A 170 -46.13 12.14 -43.92
C ASN A 170 -47.34 11.23 -43.63
N SER A 171 -48.02 10.69 -44.66
CA SER A 171 -49.07 9.69 -44.41
C SER A 171 -48.46 8.46 -43.71
N PRO A 172 -49.23 7.78 -42.83
CA PRO A 172 -48.73 6.58 -42.13
C PRO A 172 -48.17 5.52 -43.09
N HIS A 173 -48.82 5.34 -44.24
CA HIS A 173 -48.36 4.43 -45.29
C HIS A 173 -47.02 4.87 -45.89
N LYS A 174 -46.86 6.14 -46.30
CA LYS A 174 -45.60 6.62 -46.87
C LYS A 174 -44.44 6.60 -45.88
N ILE A 175 -44.71 6.85 -44.59
CA ILE A 175 -43.71 6.67 -43.53
C ILE A 175 -43.29 5.20 -43.44
N ALA A 176 -44.24 4.27 -43.45
CA ALA A 176 -43.95 2.85 -43.40
C ALA A 176 -43.15 2.36 -44.64
N VAL A 177 -43.48 2.85 -45.83
CA VAL A 177 -42.72 2.60 -47.07
C VAL A 177 -41.29 3.13 -46.93
N LYS A 178 -41.11 4.37 -46.45
CA LYS A 178 -39.79 4.95 -46.20
C LYS A 178 -38.97 4.12 -45.19
N CYS A 179 -39.60 3.62 -44.14
CA CYS A 179 -38.94 2.72 -43.19
C CYS A 179 -38.51 1.39 -43.84
N CYS A 180 -39.28 0.85 -44.79
CA CYS A 180 -38.87 -0.32 -45.58
C CYS A 180 -37.61 -0.01 -46.41
N GLU A 181 -37.60 1.14 -47.10
CA GLU A 181 -36.46 1.61 -47.91
C GLU A 181 -35.21 1.82 -47.04
N ASP A 182 -35.35 2.48 -45.89
CA ASP A 182 -34.25 2.72 -44.95
C ASP A 182 -33.69 1.40 -44.37
N LEU A 183 -34.56 0.42 -44.06
CA LEU A 183 -34.12 -0.90 -43.57
C LEU A 183 -33.36 -1.69 -44.64
N GLN A 184 -33.77 -1.60 -45.91
CA GLN A 184 -33.07 -2.21 -47.04
C GLN A 184 -31.75 -1.49 -47.40
N ASN A 185 -31.61 -0.21 -47.03
CA ASN A 185 -30.41 0.56 -47.29
C ASN A 185 -29.31 0.30 -46.24
N TYR A 186 -28.64 -0.84 -46.38
CA TYR A 186 -27.52 -1.29 -45.53
C TYR A 186 -26.41 -0.25 -45.34
N SER A 187 -26.21 0.67 -46.28
CA SER A 187 -25.14 1.69 -46.21
C SER A 187 -25.34 2.74 -45.12
N ARG A 188 -26.56 2.86 -44.56
CA ARG A 188 -26.94 3.87 -43.57
C ARG A 188 -27.15 3.30 -42.15
N HIS A 189 -26.89 2.01 -41.94
CA HIS A 189 -27.07 1.38 -40.63
C HIS A 189 -26.03 1.89 -39.62
N ILE A 190 -26.41 2.00 -38.34
CA ILE A 190 -25.52 2.54 -37.29
C ILE A 190 -24.22 1.76 -37.20
N ASP A 191 -24.27 0.44 -37.33
CA ASP A 191 -23.07 -0.43 -37.32
C ASP A 191 -22.11 -0.08 -38.46
N LYS A 192 -22.65 0.20 -39.65
CA LYS A 192 -21.89 0.65 -40.82
C LYS A 192 -21.39 2.09 -40.69
N LEU A 193 -22.10 2.95 -39.96
CA LEU A 193 -21.66 4.31 -39.63
C LEU A 193 -20.55 4.32 -38.56
N ILE A 194 -20.55 3.35 -37.64
CA ILE A 194 -19.45 3.09 -36.70
C ILE A 194 -18.24 2.53 -37.45
N GLU A 195 -18.44 1.61 -38.41
CA GLU A 195 -17.39 1.14 -39.35
C GLU A 195 -16.88 2.26 -40.28
N LYS A 196 -17.69 3.31 -40.51
CA LYS A 196 -17.33 4.47 -41.34
C LYS A 196 -16.42 5.46 -40.59
N GLN A 197 -16.20 5.30 -39.29
CA GLN A 197 -15.14 6.05 -38.61
C GLN A 197 -13.81 5.68 -39.23
N THR A 198 -13.08 6.68 -39.69
CA THR A 198 -11.78 6.44 -40.31
C THR A 198 -10.85 5.78 -39.29
N SER A 199 -9.97 4.88 -39.74
CA SER A 199 -8.92 4.29 -38.88
C SER A 199 -8.15 5.37 -38.09
N LYS A 200 -7.99 6.55 -38.70
CA LYS A 200 -7.39 7.73 -38.09
C LYS A 200 -8.21 8.31 -36.91
N GLU A 201 -9.53 8.41 -37.02
CA GLU A 201 -10.38 8.86 -35.93
C GLU A 201 -10.35 7.88 -34.75
N LEU A 202 -10.36 6.58 -35.02
CA LEU A 202 -10.21 5.54 -33.99
C LEU A 202 -8.87 5.66 -33.27
N GLU A 203 -7.78 5.82 -34.01
CA GLU A 203 -6.43 6.04 -33.46
C GLU A 203 -6.40 7.30 -32.58
N ASN A 204 -6.95 8.41 -33.08
CA ASN A 204 -6.99 9.68 -32.35
C ASN A 204 -7.87 9.60 -31.09
N ASN A 205 -8.99 8.87 -31.12
CA ASN A 205 -9.85 8.63 -29.96
C ASN A 205 -9.11 7.79 -28.90
N ARG A 206 -8.43 6.71 -29.32
CA ARG A 206 -7.62 5.87 -28.42
C ARG A 206 -6.48 6.66 -27.79
N LEU A 207 -5.80 7.50 -28.58
CA LEU A 207 -4.71 8.32 -28.08
C LEU A 207 -5.17 9.30 -27.00
N ARG A 208 -6.31 9.99 -27.21
CA ARG A 208 -6.94 10.86 -26.19
C ARG A 208 -7.22 10.11 -24.90
N LEU A 209 -7.96 9.00 -25.01
CA LEU A 209 -8.35 8.22 -23.83
C LEU A 209 -7.13 7.67 -23.09
N LYS A 210 -6.12 7.17 -23.82
CA LYS A 210 -4.86 6.69 -23.25
C LYS A 210 -4.16 7.82 -22.47
N THR A 211 -4.04 9.01 -23.05
CA THR A 211 -3.44 10.16 -22.36
C THR A 211 -4.20 10.50 -21.07
N SER A 212 -5.53 10.53 -21.11
CA SER A 212 -6.36 10.79 -19.93
C SER A 212 -6.18 9.71 -18.84
N ILE A 213 -6.14 8.42 -19.21
CA ILE A 213 -5.91 7.32 -18.27
C ILE A 213 -4.52 7.41 -17.64
N GLU A 214 -3.49 7.69 -18.43
CA GLU A 214 -2.11 7.82 -17.92
C GLU A 214 -1.95 8.99 -16.95
N CYS A 215 -2.54 10.15 -17.27
CA CYS A 215 -2.55 11.30 -16.38
C CYS A 215 -3.30 10.99 -15.07
N ALA A 216 -4.48 10.34 -15.17
CA ALA A 216 -5.24 9.93 -13.99
C ALA A 216 -4.47 8.92 -13.14
N ARG A 217 -3.82 7.93 -13.77
CA ARG A 217 -3.00 6.93 -13.09
C ARG A 217 -1.84 7.58 -12.34
N TRP A 218 -1.15 8.53 -12.97
CA TRP A 218 -0.04 9.25 -12.35
C TRP A 218 -0.52 10.05 -11.12
N LEU A 219 -1.60 10.83 -11.27
CA LEU A 219 -2.14 11.62 -10.15
C LEU A 219 -2.62 10.74 -9.00
N ALA A 220 -3.30 9.64 -9.31
CA ALA A 220 -3.75 8.67 -8.31
C ALA A 220 -2.56 8.04 -7.57
N PHE A 221 -1.51 7.65 -8.31
CA PHE A 221 -0.30 7.06 -7.73
C PHE A 221 0.46 8.04 -6.84
N GLN A 222 0.47 9.33 -7.18
CA GLN A 222 1.09 10.40 -6.39
C GLN A 222 0.17 10.99 -5.32
N ALA A 223 -1.05 10.45 -5.14
CA ALA A 223 -2.08 10.99 -4.24
C ALA A 223 -2.35 12.49 -4.44
N CYS A 224 -2.23 12.99 -5.69
CA CYS A 224 -2.41 14.40 -6.02
C CYS A 224 -3.88 14.71 -6.32
N ALA A 225 -4.36 15.89 -5.89
CA ALA A 225 -5.69 16.36 -6.26
C ALA A 225 -5.85 16.47 -7.79
N PHE A 226 -6.99 16.09 -8.34
CA PHE A 226 -7.21 16.14 -9.79
C PHE A 226 -7.65 17.53 -10.26
N ARG A 227 -8.49 18.18 -9.46
CA ARG A 227 -9.23 19.38 -9.84
C ARG A 227 -8.57 20.65 -9.36
N GLY A 228 -8.75 21.72 -10.12
CA GLY A 228 -8.37 23.08 -9.74
C GLY A 228 -9.55 23.81 -9.12
N HIS A 229 -9.27 24.92 -8.42
CA HIS A 229 -10.33 25.83 -7.95
C HIS A 229 -11.09 26.47 -9.12
N ASP A 230 -10.39 26.74 -10.23
CA ASP A 230 -10.96 27.25 -11.47
C ASP A 230 -10.39 26.49 -12.68
N GLU A 231 -11.24 25.74 -13.37
CA GLU A 231 -10.90 24.94 -14.57
C GLU A 231 -11.25 25.67 -15.89
N SER A 232 -11.65 26.95 -15.81
CA SER A 232 -11.97 27.83 -16.95
C SER A 232 -10.76 28.02 -17.88
N LEU A 233 -11.00 28.44 -19.13
CA LEU A 233 -9.91 28.68 -20.09
C LEU A 233 -9.05 29.89 -19.71
N ASP A 234 -9.60 30.84 -18.94
CA ASP A 234 -8.92 32.06 -18.51
C ASP A 234 -8.08 31.85 -17.25
N SER A 235 -8.26 30.71 -16.57
CA SER A 235 -7.46 30.35 -15.40
C SER A 235 -6.00 30.05 -15.79
N LYS A 236 -5.07 30.62 -15.03
CA LYS A 236 -3.63 30.31 -15.14
C LYS A 236 -3.28 28.88 -14.72
N ASN A 237 -4.13 28.25 -13.89
CA ASN A 237 -3.96 26.88 -13.43
C ASN A 237 -5.32 26.20 -13.37
N ARG A 238 -5.58 25.31 -14.33
CA ARG A 238 -6.85 24.62 -14.51
C ARG A 238 -6.97 23.33 -13.71
N GLY A 239 -6.10 23.14 -12.72
CA GLY A 239 -6.02 21.92 -11.92
C GLY A 239 -5.09 20.88 -12.52
N ASN A 240 -4.58 20.01 -11.64
CA ASN A 240 -3.48 19.11 -11.97
C ASN A 240 -3.82 18.15 -13.13
N PHE A 241 -5.06 17.70 -13.29
CA PHE A 241 -5.44 16.80 -14.38
C PHE A 241 -5.32 17.46 -15.76
N ILE A 242 -5.88 18.67 -15.90
CA ILE A 242 -5.84 19.41 -17.17
C ILE A 242 -4.41 19.86 -17.46
N GLU A 243 -3.71 20.40 -16.46
CA GLU A 243 -2.32 20.84 -16.63
C GLU A 243 -1.37 19.68 -16.93
N LEU A 244 -1.60 18.48 -16.38
CA LEU A 244 -0.79 17.30 -16.70
C LEU A 244 -1.04 16.79 -18.12
N ILE A 245 -2.28 16.86 -18.63
CA ILE A 245 -2.58 16.57 -20.04
C ILE A 245 -1.87 17.59 -20.94
N LYS A 246 -1.93 18.87 -20.59
CA LYS A 246 -1.26 19.95 -21.31
C LYS A 246 0.26 19.75 -21.31
N PHE A 247 0.85 19.42 -20.17
CA PHE A 247 2.27 19.07 -20.04
C PHE A 247 2.63 17.86 -20.90
N THR A 248 1.82 16.81 -20.90
CA THR A 248 2.06 15.63 -21.76
C THR A 248 2.03 16.00 -23.25
N SER A 249 1.19 16.96 -23.63
CA SER A 249 1.11 17.44 -25.01
C SER A 249 2.36 18.21 -25.47
N THR A 250 3.11 18.86 -24.57
CA THR A 250 4.32 19.61 -24.97
C THR A 250 5.47 18.73 -25.44
N PHE A 251 5.45 17.44 -25.09
CA PHE A 251 6.47 16.47 -25.49
C PHE A 251 6.02 15.56 -26.64
N ASN A 252 4.76 15.66 -27.09
CA ASN A 252 4.22 14.77 -28.11
C ASN A 252 3.19 15.48 -29.00
N ASP A 253 3.64 15.87 -30.19
CA ASP A 253 2.83 16.58 -31.18
C ASP A 253 1.57 15.81 -31.59
N LYS A 254 1.63 14.46 -31.62
CA LYS A 254 0.45 13.63 -31.92
C LYS A 254 -0.60 13.77 -30.82
N VAL A 255 -0.17 13.76 -29.56
CA VAL A 255 -1.06 13.98 -28.41
C VAL A 255 -1.60 15.41 -28.44
N ALA A 256 -0.74 16.40 -28.67
CA ALA A 256 -1.13 17.81 -28.78
C ALA A 256 -2.23 18.00 -29.83
N SER A 257 -2.13 17.35 -30.99
CA SER A 257 -3.11 17.46 -32.07
C SER A 257 -4.50 16.89 -31.76
N VAL A 258 -4.67 16.15 -30.66
CA VAL A 258 -5.94 15.46 -30.35
C VAL A 258 -6.53 15.76 -28.97
N VAL A 259 -5.79 16.33 -28.02
CA VAL A 259 -6.28 16.56 -26.63
C VAL A 259 -6.81 17.98 -26.41
N LEU A 260 -7.54 18.17 -25.30
CA LEU A 260 -8.05 19.47 -24.83
C LEU A 260 -8.82 20.24 -25.92
N GLU A 261 -8.37 21.44 -26.30
CA GLU A 261 -9.05 22.29 -27.29
C GLU A 261 -9.05 21.66 -28.69
N ASN A 262 -8.12 20.74 -28.98
CA ASN A 262 -8.04 20.03 -30.27
C ASN A 262 -8.94 18.78 -30.33
N ALA A 263 -9.61 18.42 -29.23
CA ALA A 263 -10.54 17.30 -29.22
C ALA A 263 -11.94 17.73 -29.74
N PRO A 264 -12.58 16.93 -30.63
CA PRO A 264 -13.92 17.22 -31.13
C PRO A 264 -14.98 17.16 -30.02
N GLY A 265 -15.75 18.25 -29.87
CA GLY A 265 -16.89 18.34 -28.97
C GLY A 265 -16.56 17.96 -27.52
N ASN A 266 -17.25 16.95 -27.00
CA ASN A 266 -17.12 16.48 -25.61
C ASN A 266 -16.06 15.38 -25.43
N ALA A 267 -15.35 14.98 -26.49
CA ALA A 267 -14.33 13.92 -26.43
C ALA A 267 -12.99 14.40 -25.81
N LYS A 268 -13.07 15.34 -24.86
CA LYS A 268 -11.96 15.88 -24.07
C LYS A 268 -11.58 14.97 -22.90
N TYR A 269 -12.55 14.19 -22.40
CA TYR A 269 -12.41 13.30 -21.23
C TYR A 269 -11.95 14.02 -19.95
N THR A 270 -12.16 15.33 -19.87
CA THR A 270 -11.79 16.16 -18.73
C THR A 270 -12.89 16.31 -17.68
N SER A 271 -14.10 15.81 -17.92
CA SER A 271 -15.21 15.99 -16.99
C SER A 271 -15.00 15.22 -15.68
N PRO A 272 -15.51 15.74 -14.54
CA PRO A 272 -15.35 15.05 -13.25
C PRO A 272 -15.95 13.64 -13.22
N THR A 273 -17.04 13.42 -13.95
CA THR A 273 -17.69 12.10 -14.06
C THR A 273 -16.76 11.10 -14.74
N ILE A 274 -16.14 11.48 -15.86
CA ILE A 274 -15.21 10.61 -16.60
C ILE A 274 -13.95 10.32 -15.77
N GLN A 275 -13.40 11.34 -15.08
CA GLN A 275 -12.25 11.14 -14.19
C GLN A 275 -12.58 10.10 -13.09
N LYS A 276 -13.77 10.19 -12.49
CA LYS A 276 -14.23 9.21 -11.48
C LYS A 276 -14.45 7.81 -12.08
N GLU A 277 -14.98 7.71 -13.29
CA GLU A 277 -15.13 6.42 -13.99
C GLU A 277 -13.76 5.76 -14.24
N ILE A 278 -12.78 6.53 -14.73
CA ILE A 278 -11.40 6.05 -14.92
C ILE A 278 -10.82 5.56 -13.59
N LEU A 279 -10.94 6.35 -12.53
CA LEU A 279 -10.49 5.98 -11.19
C LEU A 279 -11.18 4.71 -10.67
N HIS A 280 -12.48 4.57 -10.91
CA HIS A 280 -13.24 3.39 -10.51
C HIS A 280 -12.74 2.13 -11.23
N ILE A 281 -12.45 2.22 -12.54
CA ILE A 281 -11.89 1.13 -13.32
C ILE A 281 -10.48 0.78 -12.81
N LEU A 282 -9.62 1.77 -12.59
CA LEU A 282 -8.27 1.56 -12.04
C LEU A 282 -8.34 0.88 -10.67
N ALA A 283 -9.21 1.35 -9.78
CA ALA A 283 -9.40 0.76 -8.46
C ALA A 283 -9.90 -0.70 -8.54
N ASN A 284 -10.82 -1.00 -9.46
CA ASN A 284 -11.29 -2.38 -9.69
C ASN A 284 -10.17 -3.28 -10.21
N ASN A 285 -9.32 -2.79 -11.12
CA ASN A 285 -8.17 -3.55 -11.61
C ASN A 285 -7.18 -3.85 -10.48
N VAL A 286 -6.91 -2.89 -9.59
CA VAL A 286 -6.06 -3.10 -8.41
C VAL A 286 -6.65 -4.15 -7.47
N ARG A 287 -7.96 -4.10 -7.20
CA ARG A 287 -8.64 -5.11 -6.35
C ARG A 287 -8.61 -6.49 -6.98
N ASN A 288 -8.80 -6.59 -8.29
CA ASN A 288 -8.69 -7.86 -9.01
C ASN A 288 -7.26 -8.41 -8.93
N ALA A 289 -6.24 -7.56 -9.08
CA ALA A 289 -4.85 -7.97 -8.90
C ALA A 289 -4.57 -8.45 -7.47
N ILE A 290 -5.11 -7.77 -6.44
CA ILE A 290 -5.02 -8.23 -5.04
C ILE A 290 -5.71 -9.58 -4.86
N ARG A 291 -6.89 -9.78 -5.48
CA ARG A 291 -7.61 -11.06 -5.44
C ARG A 291 -6.81 -12.19 -6.10
N GLU A 292 -6.16 -11.92 -7.24
CA GLU A 292 -5.27 -12.86 -7.94
C GLU A 292 -4.01 -13.17 -7.12
N GLU A 293 -3.43 -12.16 -6.48
CA GLU A 293 -2.29 -12.28 -5.56
C GLU A 293 -2.66 -13.15 -4.35
N THR A 294 -3.85 -12.94 -3.77
CA THR A 294 -4.37 -13.72 -2.64
C THR A 294 -4.69 -15.16 -3.04
N GLY A 295 -5.21 -15.39 -4.25
CA GLY A 295 -5.59 -16.73 -4.72
C GLY A 295 -6.60 -17.40 -3.78
N ASP A 296 -6.41 -18.69 -3.50
CA ASP A 296 -7.23 -19.44 -2.53
C ASP A 296 -6.56 -19.50 -1.15
N ALA A 297 -5.55 -18.65 -0.91
CA ALA A 297 -4.87 -18.59 0.37
C ALA A 297 -5.82 -18.15 1.49
N LYS A 298 -5.51 -18.60 2.70
CA LYS A 298 -6.17 -18.11 3.90
C LYS A 298 -5.69 -16.69 4.20
N PHE A 299 -6.58 -15.84 4.70
CA PHE A 299 -6.28 -14.43 4.94
C PHE A 299 -6.89 -13.93 6.24
N CYS A 300 -6.41 -12.79 6.70
CA CYS A 300 -6.94 -12.04 7.82
C CYS A 300 -7.56 -10.74 7.30
N ILE A 301 -8.58 -10.26 8.00
CA ILE A 301 -9.17 -8.95 7.74
C ILE A 301 -8.78 -7.98 8.86
N LEU A 302 -8.30 -6.80 8.48
CA LEU A 302 -8.16 -5.67 9.39
C LEU A 302 -9.20 -4.63 8.99
N VAL A 303 -10.00 -4.20 9.95
CA VAL A 303 -11.11 -3.26 9.71
C VAL A 303 -11.01 -2.13 10.72
N ASP A 304 -11.12 -0.91 10.20
CA ASP A 304 -11.14 0.31 11.00
C ASP A 304 -12.28 1.21 10.55
N GLU A 305 -12.92 1.87 11.52
CA GLU A 305 -14.05 2.76 11.31
C GLU A 305 -13.65 4.18 11.67
N ALA A 306 -13.95 5.11 10.75
CA ALA A 306 -13.67 6.51 10.96
C ALA A 306 -14.76 7.38 10.35
N ARG A 307 -15.00 8.53 10.98
CA ARG A 307 -15.92 9.54 10.48
C ARG A 307 -15.18 10.52 9.58
N ASP A 308 -15.68 10.73 8.37
CA ASP A 308 -15.10 11.70 7.42
C ASP A 308 -15.53 13.16 7.72
N GLU A 309 -14.93 14.12 6.99
CA GLU A 309 -15.22 15.56 7.12
C GLU A 309 -16.69 15.90 6.82
N SER A 310 -17.35 15.09 5.99
CA SER A 310 -18.79 15.19 5.69
C SER A 310 -19.65 14.54 6.77
N LYS A 311 -19.04 14.16 7.90
CA LYS A 311 -19.67 13.54 9.06
C LYS A 311 -20.26 12.16 8.78
N ARG A 312 -19.80 11.49 7.72
CA ARG A 312 -20.26 10.14 7.34
C ARG A 312 -19.31 9.10 7.89
N GLU A 313 -19.87 7.99 8.36
CA GLU A 313 -19.08 6.84 8.78
C GLU A 313 -18.53 6.10 7.57
N GLN A 314 -17.25 5.78 7.65
CA GLN A 314 -16.48 5.07 6.63
C GLN A 314 -15.78 3.89 7.29
N MET A 315 -15.79 2.75 6.62
CA MET A 315 -15.15 1.52 7.05
C MET A 315 -14.04 1.15 6.06
N ALA A 316 -12.80 1.14 6.53
CA ALA A 316 -11.65 0.67 5.77
C ALA A 316 -11.49 -0.84 5.95
N ILE A 317 -11.26 -1.56 4.86
CA ILE A 317 -10.99 -3.00 4.83
C ILE A 317 -9.60 -3.21 4.26
N ILE A 318 -8.76 -3.88 5.03
CA ILE A 318 -7.41 -4.29 4.65
C ILE A 318 -7.33 -5.82 4.73
N LEU A 319 -6.71 -6.43 3.72
CA LEU A 319 -6.43 -7.87 3.70
C LEU A 319 -4.98 -8.09 4.10
N ARG A 320 -4.75 -9.01 5.03
CA ARG A 320 -3.41 -9.48 5.41
C ARG A 320 -3.31 -10.97 5.12
N PHE A 321 -2.42 -11.37 4.23
CA PHE A 321 -2.30 -12.75 3.75
C PHE A 321 -0.84 -13.11 3.48
N VAL A 322 -0.57 -14.39 3.24
CA VAL A 322 0.74 -14.87 2.82
C VAL A 322 0.70 -15.09 1.31
N ASP A 323 1.63 -14.46 0.58
CA ASP A 323 1.73 -14.63 -0.88
C ASP A 323 2.32 -16.00 -1.26
N LYS A 324 2.43 -16.24 -2.57
CA LYS A 324 2.99 -17.49 -3.11
C LYS A 324 4.48 -17.67 -2.80
N GLU A 325 5.18 -16.61 -2.45
CA GLU A 325 6.60 -16.63 -2.09
C GLU A 325 6.81 -16.78 -0.58
N GLY A 326 5.74 -16.85 0.22
CA GLY A 326 5.79 -16.99 1.68
C GLY A 326 5.87 -15.66 2.43
N PHE A 327 5.69 -14.51 1.77
CA PHE A 327 5.72 -13.20 2.43
C PHE A 327 4.35 -12.76 2.92
N ILE A 328 4.33 -12.19 4.12
CA ILE A 328 3.16 -11.47 4.62
C ILE A 328 2.96 -10.22 3.76
N LYS A 329 1.81 -10.12 3.12
CA LYS A 329 1.33 -8.92 2.44
C LYS A 329 0.19 -8.32 3.21
N GLU A 330 0.21 -7.00 3.27
CA GLU A 330 -0.94 -6.21 3.68
C GLU A 330 -1.37 -5.36 2.49
N ARG A 331 -2.64 -5.45 2.13
CA ARG A 331 -3.24 -4.79 0.98
C ARG A 331 -4.50 -4.05 1.40
N PHE A 332 -4.46 -2.73 1.31
CA PHE A 332 -5.68 -1.93 1.38
C PHE A 332 -6.64 -2.36 0.26
N PHE A 333 -7.87 -2.70 0.63
CA PHE A 333 -8.81 -3.33 -0.29
C PHE A 333 -9.97 -2.41 -0.65
N HIS A 334 -10.64 -1.82 0.34
CA HIS A 334 -11.78 -0.96 0.10
C HIS A 334 -12.03 0.02 1.26
N VAL A 335 -12.53 1.22 0.96
CA VAL A 335 -13.26 2.07 1.91
C VAL A 335 -14.73 2.06 1.54
N VAL A 336 -15.59 1.70 2.49
CA VAL A 336 -17.04 1.54 2.31
C VAL A 336 -17.74 2.56 3.18
N HIS A 337 -18.68 3.30 2.60
CA HIS A 337 -19.56 4.13 3.40
C HIS A 337 -20.63 3.26 4.07
N VAL A 338 -20.72 3.37 5.40
CA VAL A 338 -21.72 2.66 6.20
C VAL A 338 -22.72 3.64 6.79
N ARG A 339 -23.99 3.24 6.90
CA ARG A 339 -25.07 4.09 7.41
C ARG A 339 -25.03 4.24 8.93
N ASP A 340 -24.60 3.18 9.60
CA ASP A 340 -24.41 3.09 11.04
C ASP A 340 -23.26 2.11 11.33
N THR A 341 -22.75 2.16 12.56
CA THR A 341 -21.64 1.33 13.05
C THR A 341 -22.12 0.08 13.78
N THR A 342 -23.36 -0.37 13.53
CA THR A 342 -23.85 -1.60 14.17
C THR A 342 -23.13 -2.81 13.59
N ALA A 343 -22.81 -3.79 14.44
CA ALA A 343 -22.08 -5.00 14.05
C ALA A 343 -22.68 -5.71 12.83
N LEU A 344 -24.02 -5.74 12.74
CA LEU A 344 -24.73 -6.40 11.64
C LEU A 344 -24.55 -5.64 10.31
N THR A 345 -24.69 -4.31 10.33
CA THR A 345 -24.45 -3.47 9.15
C THR A 345 -23.02 -3.65 8.65
N LEU A 346 -22.04 -3.58 9.55
CA LEU A 346 -20.63 -3.76 9.24
C LEU A 346 -20.36 -5.14 8.62
N LYS A 347 -20.88 -6.21 9.24
CA LYS A 347 -20.76 -7.58 8.71
C LYS A 347 -21.31 -7.68 7.29
N ASN A 348 -22.54 -7.18 7.07
CA ASN A 348 -23.20 -7.28 5.78
C ASN A 348 -22.40 -6.58 4.67
N GLU A 349 -21.87 -5.39 4.97
CA GLU A 349 -21.05 -4.62 4.02
C GLU A 349 -19.70 -5.30 3.75
N ILE A 350 -19.02 -5.84 4.77
CA ILE A 350 -17.80 -6.63 4.59
C ILE A 350 -18.10 -7.87 3.72
N CYS A 351 -19.15 -8.63 4.04
CA CYS A 351 -19.55 -9.81 3.28
C CYS A 351 -19.91 -9.46 1.82
N ALA A 352 -20.58 -8.34 1.57
CA ALA A 352 -20.90 -7.87 0.23
C ALA A 352 -19.63 -7.54 -0.57
N VAL A 353 -18.65 -6.88 0.07
CA VAL A 353 -17.35 -6.59 -0.55
C VAL A 353 -16.57 -7.86 -0.85
N LEU A 354 -16.44 -8.77 0.12
CA LEU A 354 -15.71 -10.03 -0.07
C LEU A 354 -16.35 -10.90 -1.16
N SER A 355 -17.68 -11.02 -1.15
CA SER A 355 -18.44 -11.79 -2.15
C SER A 355 -18.29 -11.22 -3.56
N ARG A 356 -18.30 -9.88 -3.70
CA ARG A 356 -18.12 -9.22 -5.00
C ARG A 356 -16.80 -9.57 -5.69
N TYR A 357 -15.76 -9.84 -4.91
CA TYR A 357 -14.43 -10.18 -5.41
C TYR A 357 -14.08 -11.67 -5.20
N ASN A 358 -15.08 -12.55 -4.99
CA ASN A 358 -14.89 -13.99 -4.81
C ASN A 358 -13.90 -14.35 -3.69
N LEU A 359 -13.92 -13.60 -2.58
CA LEU A 359 -13.19 -13.95 -1.36
C LEU A 359 -14.15 -14.64 -0.39
N HIS A 360 -13.86 -15.90 -0.07
CA HIS A 360 -14.72 -16.71 0.78
C HIS A 360 -14.49 -16.43 2.26
N ILE A 361 -15.56 -16.24 3.02
CA ILE A 361 -15.54 -16.02 4.48
C ILE A 361 -14.88 -17.20 5.21
N GLU A 362 -15.06 -18.41 4.68
CA GLU A 362 -14.47 -19.67 5.18
C GLU A 362 -12.93 -19.66 5.20
N ASN A 363 -12.31 -18.79 4.38
CA ASN A 363 -10.86 -18.65 4.29
C ASN A 363 -10.29 -17.61 5.26
N ILE A 364 -11.14 -16.93 6.05
CA ILE A 364 -10.69 -16.01 7.08
C ILE A 364 -10.07 -16.79 8.24
N ARG A 365 -8.84 -16.43 8.65
CA ARG A 365 -8.14 -17.02 9.82
C ARG A 365 -7.84 -16.02 10.93
N GLY A 366 -8.12 -14.75 10.68
CA GLY A 366 -7.94 -13.71 11.68
C GLY A 366 -8.78 -12.48 11.40
N GLN A 367 -9.17 -11.81 12.47
CA GLN A 367 -9.91 -10.56 12.43
C GLN A 367 -9.27 -9.56 13.40
N GLY A 368 -8.77 -8.45 12.87
CA GLY A 368 -8.10 -7.40 13.64
C GLY A 368 -8.88 -6.10 13.60
N TYR A 369 -9.57 -5.78 14.70
CA TYR A 369 -10.33 -4.55 14.83
C TYR A 369 -10.12 -3.89 16.20
N ASP A 370 -10.73 -2.73 16.37
CA ASP A 370 -10.76 -1.99 17.62
C ASP A 370 -11.57 -2.74 18.72
N GLY A 371 -11.60 -2.16 19.92
CA GLY A 371 -12.23 -2.77 21.10
C GLY A 371 -13.65 -2.27 21.36
N ALA A 372 -14.25 -1.53 20.44
CA ALA A 372 -15.60 -0.99 20.62
C ALA A 372 -16.60 -2.14 20.81
N SER A 373 -17.69 -1.89 21.53
CA SER A 373 -18.71 -2.92 21.81
C SER A 373 -19.28 -3.55 20.54
N ASN A 374 -19.41 -2.77 19.46
CA ASN A 374 -19.91 -3.24 18.17
C ASN A 374 -18.89 -4.13 17.45
N MET A 375 -17.59 -4.00 17.75
CA MET A 375 -16.54 -4.84 17.19
C MET A 375 -16.26 -6.06 18.07
N ARG A 376 -15.96 -5.82 19.35
CA ARG A 376 -15.54 -6.81 20.36
C ARG A 376 -16.71 -7.51 21.07
N GLY A 377 -17.96 -7.10 20.92
CA GLY A 377 -19.09 -7.72 21.63
C GLY A 377 -19.11 -9.25 21.49
N GLU A 378 -19.16 -9.97 22.61
CA GLU A 378 -19.08 -11.44 22.65
C GLU A 378 -20.27 -12.14 21.97
N TRP A 379 -21.45 -11.50 22.01
CA TRP A 379 -22.70 -12.10 21.53
C TRP A 379 -23.17 -11.51 20.19
N ASN A 380 -23.07 -10.18 20.10
CA ASN A 380 -23.60 -9.35 19.01
C ASN A 380 -22.56 -8.43 18.40
N GLY A 381 -21.28 -8.54 18.79
CA GLY A 381 -20.21 -7.79 18.15
C GLY A 381 -19.80 -8.43 16.82
N LEU A 382 -19.11 -7.66 15.98
CA LEU A 382 -18.63 -8.09 14.67
C LEU A 382 -17.79 -9.37 14.80
N GLN A 383 -16.95 -9.46 15.84
CA GLN A 383 -16.14 -10.65 16.08
C GLN A 383 -16.97 -11.93 16.25
N ALA A 384 -18.06 -11.85 17.00
CA ALA A 384 -18.92 -12.99 17.30
C ALA A 384 -19.74 -13.37 16.08
N LEU A 385 -20.14 -12.38 15.28
CA LEU A 385 -20.87 -12.61 14.05
C LEU A 385 -20.03 -13.31 12.98
N PHE A 386 -18.74 -13.00 12.86
CA PHE A 386 -17.84 -13.74 11.96
C PHE A 386 -17.45 -15.10 12.53
N LEU A 387 -17.26 -15.25 13.83
CA LEU A 387 -16.97 -16.54 14.46
C LEU A 387 -18.12 -17.56 14.26
N LYS A 388 -19.37 -17.09 14.17
CA LYS A 388 -20.53 -17.94 13.84
C LYS A 388 -20.45 -18.54 12.42
N ASP A 389 -19.90 -17.78 11.47
CA ASP A 389 -19.79 -18.20 10.06
C ASP A 389 -18.47 -18.92 9.77
N CYS A 390 -17.38 -18.49 10.42
CA CYS A 390 -16.04 -19.07 10.33
C CYS A 390 -15.43 -19.18 11.74
N PRO A 391 -15.49 -20.36 12.38
CA PRO A 391 -14.96 -20.59 13.73
C PRO A 391 -13.45 -20.34 13.88
N TYR A 392 -12.72 -20.28 12.77
CA TYR A 392 -11.27 -20.07 12.71
C TYR A 392 -10.87 -18.61 12.54
N ALA A 393 -11.82 -17.68 12.42
CA ALA A 393 -11.55 -16.25 12.31
C ALA A 393 -11.23 -15.66 13.69
N TYR A 394 -10.02 -15.90 14.20
CA TYR A 394 -9.64 -15.47 15.56
C TYR A 394 -9.54 -13.95 15.68
N TYR A 395 -10.21 -13.40 16.69
CA TYR A 395 -10.18 -11.98 16.99
C TYR A 395 -8.91 -11.57 17.72
N VAL A 396 -8.28 -10.53 17.20
CA VAL A 396 -7.17 -9.83 17.83
C VAL A 396 -7.59 -8.38 18.04
N HIS A 397 -7.73 -7.98 19.30
CA HIS A 397 -7.96 -6.58 19.64
C HIS A 397 -6.71 -5.76 19.29
N CYS A 398 -6.89 -4.73 18.46
CA CYS A 398 -5.85 -3.80 18.05
C CYS A 398 -4.98 -3.34 19.24
N MET A 399 -3.71 -3.76 19.25
CA MET A 399 -2.79 -3.50 20.34
C MET A 399 -2.45 -2.00 20.49
N ALA A 400 -2.40 -1.26 19.39
CA ALA A 400 -2.22 0.19 19.43
C ALA A 400 -3.41 0.88 20.13
N HIS A 401 -4.65 0.45 19.83
CA HIS A 401 -5.83 0.96 20.52
C HIS A 401 -5.87 0.51 22.00
N ARG A 402 -5.41 -0.71 22.33
CA ARG A 402 -5.28 -1.15 23.73
C ARG A 402 -4.31 -0.28 24.53
N LEU A 403 -3.13 0.02 23.94
CA LEU A 403 -2.15 0.90 24.55
C LEU A 403 -2.74 2.29 24.77
N GLN A 404 -3.40 2.83 23.76
CA GLN A 404 -4.13 4.10 23.84
C GLN A 404 -5.10 4.13 25.04
N LEU A 405 -5.95 3.10 25.18
CA LEU A 405 -6.89 3.01 26.30
C LEU A 405 -6.19 2.88 27.65
N ALA A 406 -5.06 2.17 27.72
CA ALA A 406 -4.26 2.04 28.94
C ALA A 406 -3.72 3.40 29.40
N LEU A 407 -3.15 4.18 28.47
CA LEU A 407 -2.58 5.50 28.75
C LEU A 407 -3.66 6.50 29.21
N VAL A 408 -4.81 6.52 28.53
CA VAL A 408 -5.92 7.41 28.88
C VAL A 408 -6.56 7.04 30.21
N THR A 409 -6.68 5.75 30.51
CA THR A 409 -7.25 5.31 31.80
C THR A 409 -6.30 5.67 32.94
N ALA A 410 -5.01 5.34 32.80
CA ALA A 410 -4.00 5.64 33.81
C ALA A 410 -3.91 7.15 34.12
N SER A 411 -3.97 8.02 33.10
CA SER A 411 -3.92 9.47 33.30
C SER A 411 -5.15 10.04 34.00
N ARG A 412 -6.32 9.41 33.85
CA ARG A 412 -7.57 9.85 34.48
C ARG A 412 -7.69 9.44 35.95
N GLU A 413 -7.07 8.32 36.33
CA GLU A 413 -7.09 7.84 37.72
C GLU A 413 -6.25 8.74 38.66
N VAL A 414 -5.19 9.37 38.14
CA VAL A 414 -4.39 10.33 38.90
C VAL A 414 -4.92 11.75 38.65
N LYS A 415 -5.62 12.30 39.65
CA LYS A 415 -6.29 13.61 39.55
C LYS A 415 -5.39 14.73 39.06
N ASP A 416 -4.19 14.83 39.62
CA ASP A 416 -3.24 15.91 39.31
C ASP A 416 -2.73 15.77 37.85
N VAL A 417 -2.55 14.53 37.35
CA VAL A 417 -2.19 14.25 35.94
C VAL A 417 -3.36 14.52 34.99
N HIS A 418 -4.59 14.17 35.38
CA HIS A 418 -5.77 14.50 34.58
C HIS A 418 -5.93 16.03 34.41
N GLN A 419 -5.79 16.78 35.51
CA GLN A 419 -5.83 18.23 35.51
C GLN A 419 -4.69 18.84 34.68
N PHE A 420 -3.49 18.26 34.75
CA PHE A 420 -2.38 18.66 33.90
C PHE A 420 -2.74 18.62 32.41
N PHE A 421 -3.40 17.56 31.92
CA PHE A 421 -3.78 17.49 30.51
C PHE A 421 -4.86 18.51 30.12
N ASP A 422 -5.81 18.81 31.00
CA ASP A 422 -6.80 19.87 30.77
C ASP A 422 -6.12 21.25 30.70
N HIS A 423 -5.17 21.51 31.60
CA HIS A 423 -4.36 22.73 31.59
C HIS A 423 -3.48 22.83 30.34
N LEU A 424 -2.82 21.75 29.94
CA LEU A 424 -1.99 21.69 28.74
C LEU A 424 -2.80 22.05 27.49
N VAL A 425 -3.98 21.45 27.32
CA VAL A 425 -4.88 21.74 26.20
C VAL A 425 -5.36 23.19 26.23
N ASN A 426 -5.69 23.72 27.41
CA ASN A 426 -6.10 25.11 27.56
C ASN A 426 -4.98 26.09 27.16
N ILE A 427 -3.76 25.89 27.67
CA ILE A 427 -2.58 26.71 27.36
C ILE A 427 -2.32 26.73 25.85
N ILE A 428 -2.30 25.55 25.21
CA ILE A 428 -2.09 25.44 23.76
C ILE A 428 -3.21 26.15 22.98
N ASN A 429 -4.47 26.02 23.42
CA ASN A 429 -5.59 26.68 22.76
C ASN A 429 -5.57 28.21 22.94
N ILE A 430 -5.09 28.73 24.07
CA ILE A 430 -4.93 30.18 24.29
C ILE A 430 -3.91 30.74 23.28
N VAL A 431 -2.77 30.06 23.14
CA VAL A 431 -1.63 30.51 22.32
C VAL A 431 -1.89 30.29 20.83
N VAL A 432 -2.33 29.09 20.43
CA VAL A 432 -2.55 28.73 19.02
C VAL A 432 -3.95 29.10 18.55
N GLY A 433 -4.78 29.69 19.41
CA GLY A 433 -6.20 29.99 19.16
C GLY A 433 -6.47 30.99 18.03
N SER A 434 -5.48 31.78 17.62
CA SER A 434 -5.58 32.72 16.50
C SER A 434 -4.29 32.77 15.69
N SER A 435 -4.39 33.17 14.42
CA SER A 435 -3.21 33.37 13.56
C SER A 435 -2.27 34.42 14.13
N LYS A 436 -2.79 35.55 14.64
CA LYS A 436 -1.99 36.62 15.25
C LYS A 436 -1.10 36.10 16.38
N ARG A 437 -1.66 35.33 17.32
CA ARG A 437 -0.92 34.79 18.47
C ARG A 437 0.08 33.72 18.04
N ASN A 438 -0.24 32.95 17.01
CA ASN A 438 0.69 32.00 16.44
C ASN A 438 1.88 32.71 15.76
N ASP A 439 1.65 33.83 15.08
CA ASP A 439 2.71 34.65 14.50
C ASP A 439 3.59 35.27 15.60
N GLU A 440 2.98 35.76 16.68
CA GLU A 440 3.68 36.26 17.89
C GLU A 440 4.55 35.16 18.54
N LEU A 441 4.02 33.93 18.64
CA LEU A 441 4.76 32.77 19.14
C LEU A 441 5.97 32.44 18.27
N GLN A 442 5.78 32.43 16.94
CA GLN A 442 6.86 32.17 15.98
C GLN A 442 7.93 33.24 16.04
N HIS A 443 7.53 34.51 16.21
CA HIS A 443 8.45 35.63 16.36
C HIS A 443 9.25 35.53 17.68
N ALA A 444 8.58 35.27 18.80
CA ALA A 444 9.21 35.07 20.10
C ALA A 444 10.18 33.89 20.09
N GLN A 445 9.81 32.79 19.44
CA GLN A 445 10.70 31.64 19.26
C GLN A 445 11.91 31.98 18.39
N ALA A 446 11.72 32.72 17.29
CA ALA A 446 12.82 33.12 16.42
C ALA A 446 13.85 33.99 17.15
N GLU A 447 13.39 34.95 17.95
CA GLU A 447 14.25 35.80 18.80
C GLU A 447 15.02 34.97 19.83
N GLN A 448 14.39 33.99 20.46
CA GLN A 448 15.06 33.10 21.41
C GLN A 448 16.10 32.21 20.74
N VAL A 449 15.77 31.65 19.57
CA VAL A 449 16.71 30.86 18.77
C VAL A 449 17.91 31.72 18.35
N GLU A 450 17.68 32.96 17.93
CA GLU A 450 18.74 33.91 17.58
C GLU A 450 19.63 34.22 18.79
N ASN A 451 19.05 34.45 19.97
CA ASN A 451 19.79 34.69 21.21
C ASN A 451 20.61 33.47 21.64
N MET A 452 20.04 32.26 21.57
CA MET A 452 20.74 31.01 21.89
C MET A 452 21.86 30.68 20.88
N ILE A 453 21.68 31.05 19.61
CA ILE A 453 22.75 30.96 18.61
C ILE A 453 23.86 31.96 18.95
N ALA A 454 23.49 33.20 19.31
CA ALA A 454 24.45 34.24 19.67
C ALA A 454 25.23 33.91 20.96
N SER A 455 24.63 33.18 21.91
CA SER A 455 25.29 32.67 23.12
C SER A 455 26.04 31.34 22.93
N ASN A 456 26.04 30.76 21.72
CA ASN A 456 26.58 29.44 21.40
C ASN A 456 25.97 28.28 22.23
N GLU A 457 24.72 28.42 22.68
CA GLU A 457 23.99 27.37 23.38
C GLU A 457 23.41 26.32 22.43
N ILE A 458 23.11 26.72 21.18
CA ILE A 458 22.60 25.82 20.15
C ILE A 458 23.36 25.96 18.83
N GLU A 459 23.63 24.82 18.18
CA GLU A 459 24.28 24.77 16.87
C GLU A 459 23.31 25.13 15.73
N THR A 460 23.82 25.81 14.71
CA THR A 460 23.07 26.07 13.47
C THR A 460 23.27 24.93 12.47
N GLY A 461 22.24 24.59 11.69
CA GLY A 461 22.31 23.55 10.67
C GLY A 461 21.04 23.53 9.83
N ARG A 462 21.08 23.02 8.59
CA ARG A 462 19.91 23.08 7.71
C ARG A 462 18.81 22.14 8.24
N GLY A 463 17.67 22.72 8.61
CA GLY A 463 16.57 22.00 9.26
C GLY A 463 16.69 21.89 10.79
N ALA A 464 17.78 22.37 11.40
CA ALA A 464 17.87 22.58 12.84
C ALA A 464 17.11 23.86 13.25
N ASN A 465 16.64 23.89 14.50
CA ASN A 465 15.99 25.07 15.12
C ASN A 465 14.83 25.67 14.29
N GLN A 466 14.13 24.84 13.52
CA GLN A 466 12.99 25.29 12.72
C GLN A 466 11.94 25.95 13.62
N ILE A 467 11.52 27.13 13.20
CA ILE A 467 10.39 27.85 13.77
C ILE A 467 9.15 26.97 13.62
N GLY A 468 8.51 26.68 14.74
CA GLY A 468 7.39 25.76 14.85
C GLY A 468 6.15 26.42 15.44
N THR A 469 5.20 25.59 15.81
CA THR A 469 4.01 25.97 16.59
C THR A 469 3.80 24.94 17.69
N LEU A 470 3.07 25.31 18.75
CA LEU A 470 2.63 24.34 19.74
C LEU A 470 1.71 23.33 19.06
N GLN A 471 2.07 22.05 19.16
CA GLN A 471 1.32 21.00 18.51
C GLN A 471 0.03 20.76 19.30
N ARG A 472 -1.13 20.95 18.66
CA ARG A 472 -2.40 20.53 19.25
C ARG A 472 -2.48 19.01 19.24
N ALA A 473 -2.78 18.43 20.39
CA ALA A 473 -3.08 17.01 20.46
C ALA A 473 -4.35 16.74 19.62
N GLY A 474 -4.34 15.66 18.86
CA GLY A 474 -5.52 15.16 18.17
C GLY A 474 -6.38 14.32 19.11
N ASP A 475 -7.69 14.55 19.10
CA ASP A 475 -8.67 13.93 20.00
C ASP A 475 -8.64 12.38 20.01
N THR A 476 -8.19 11.77 18.91
CA THR A 476 -8.24 10.31 18.70
C THR A 476 -6.94 9.55 18.98
N ARG A 477 -5.78 10.23 19.14
CA ARG A 477 -4.47 9.57 19.30
C ARG A 477 -3.68 10.18 20.44
N TRP A 478 -3.61 9.51 21.59
CA TRP A 478 -2.89 9.98 22.79
C TRP A 478 -1.41 10.20 22.53
N GLY A 479 -0.83 9.45 21.58
CA GLY A 479 0.54 9.68 21.12
C GLY A 479 0.81 11.11 20.63
N SER A 480 -0.22 11.84 20.18
CA SER A 480 -0.08 13.26 19.79
C SER A 480 0.18 14.19 20.97
N HIS A 481 -0.27 13.84 22.19
CA HIS A 481 0.03 14.62 23.40
C HIS A 481 1.51 14.60 23.74
N PHE A 482 2.26 13.55 23.35
CA PHE A 482 3.71 13.54 23.52
C PHE A 482 4.37 14.67 22.72
N GLN A 483 3.91 14.88 21.48
CA GLN A 483 4.36 15.98 20.63
C GLN A 483 3.98 17.34 21.23
N SER A 484 2.77 17.48 21.80
CA SER A 484 2.34 18.67 22.53
C SER A 484 3.27 19.00 23.70
N ILE A 485 3.57 18.01 24.55
CA ILE A 485 4.48 18.13 25.69
C ILE A 485 5.88 18.55 25.22
N CYS A 486 6.43 17.86 24.22
CA CYS A 486 7.76 18.17 23.69
C CYS A 486 7.82 19.57 23.08
N SER A 487 6.77 19.98 22.36
CA SER A 487 6.68 21.33 21.78
C SER A 487 6.58 22.41 22.85
N LEU A 488 5.83 22.18 23.93
CA LEU A 488 5.71 23.13 25.03
C LEU A 488 7.04 23.29 25.78
N ILE A 489 7.74 22.19 26.10
CA ILE A 489 9.07 22.25 26.72
C ILE A 489 10.03 23.05 25.84
N LYS A 490 10.05 22.78 24.53
CA LYS A 490 10.95 23.46 23.58
C LYS A 490 10.62 24.95 23.41
N MET A 491 9.36 25.34 23.57
CA MET A 491 8.86 26.70 23.31
C MET A 491 8.38 27.38 24.59
N PHE A 492 8.89 26.97 25.75
CA PHE A 492 8.37 27.37 27.05
C PHE A 492 8.39 28.89 27.24
N ASP A 493 9.55 29.51 27.07
CA ASP A 493 9.70 30.96 27.23
C ASP A 493 8.89 31.75 26.19
N ALA A 494 8.91 31.30 24.93
CA ALA A 494 8.10 31.92 23.86
C ALA A 494 6.60 31.85 24.18
N THR A 495 6.16 30.73 24.78
CA THR A 495 4.79 30.54 25.24
C THR A 495 4.45 31.49 26.38
N CYS A 496 5.32 31.60 27.39
CA CYS A 496 5.19 32.57 28.48
C CYS A 496 5.09 34.01 27.97
N LYS A 497 5.95 34.40 27.00
CA LYS A 497 5.94 35.73 26.38
C LYS A 497 4.61 36.04 25.70
N VAL A 498 4.07 35.10 24.90
CA VAL A 498 2.78 35.28 24.23
C VAL A 498 1.63 35.37 25.24
N ILE A 499 1.61 34.53 26.27
CA ILE A 499 0.60 34.58 27.32
C ILE A 499 0.61 35.94 28.04
N ASN A 500 1.79 36.48 28.34
CA ASN A 500 1.93 37.81 28.96
C ASN A 500 1.44 38.93 28.03
N ILE A 501 1.78 38.90 26.73
CA ILE A 501 1.26 39.85 25.74
C ILE A 501 -0.28 39.81 25.71
N ILE A 502 -0.88 38.62 25.74
CA ILE A 502 -2.34 38.48 25.74
C ILE A 502 -2.96 39.02 27.04
N SER A 503 -2.28 38.88 28.18
CA SER A 503 -2.74 39.41 29.48
C SER A 503 -2.83 40.95 29.43
N GLU A 504 -1.84 41.60 28.81
CA GLU A 504 -1.77 43.05 28.66
C GLU A 504 -2.72 43.60 27.58
N GLU A 505 -2.78 42.94 26.41
CA GLU A 505 -3.54 43.39 25.23
C GLU A 505 -4.99 42.88 25.16
N GLY A 506 -5.40 41.98 26.06
CA GLY A 506 -6.68 41.27 25.97
C GLY A 506 -7.90 42.19 25.93
N ALA A 507 -8.80 41.99 24.95
CA ALA A 507 -9.96 42.85 24.72
C ALA A 507 -11.13 42.67 25.71
N ASN A 508 -11.15 41.59 26.51
CA ASN A 508 -12.23 41.27 27.45
C ASN A 508 -11.69 40.80 28.80
N TYR A 509 -12.27 41.27 29.91
CA TYR A 509 -11.84 40.94 31.29
C TYR A 509 -11.82 39.43 31.58
N LYS A 510 -12.76 38.67 31.00
CA LYS A 510 -12.80 37.21 31.13
C LYS A 510 -11.56 36.54 30.51
N GLN A 511 -11.14 37.01 29.34
CA GLN A 511 -9.94 36.48 28.67
C GLN A 511 -8.66 36.80 29.47
N ARG A 512 -8.59 37.97 30.11
CA ARG A 512 -7.44 38.31 30.97
C ARG A 512 -7.36 37.41 32.20
N GLY A 513 -8.49 37.13 32.85
CA GLY A 513 -8.53 36.20 33.99
C GLY A 513 -8.16 34.75 33.61
N ASP A 514 -8.66 34.27 32.47
CA ASP A 514 -8.33 32.92 31.97
C ASP A 514 -6.84 32.79 31.59
N VAL A 515 -6.24 33.85 31.05
CA VAL A 515 -4.82 33.93 30.64
C VAL A 515 -3.88 34.02 31.86
N GLU A 516 -4.22 34.87 32.84
CA GLU A 516 -3.49 34.98 34.10
C GLU A 516 -3.48 33.64 34.86
N GLY A 517 -4.64 32.97 34.94
CA GLY A 517 -4.72 31.64 35.53
C GLY A 517 -3.89 30.59 34.78
N ALA A 518 -3.88 30.64 33.44
CA ALA A 518 -3.06 29.75 32.63
C ALA A 518 -1.55 30.00 32.83
N TYR A 519 -1.13 31.26 32.97
CA TYR A 519 0.25 31.63 33.27
C TYR A 519 0.70 31.07 34.62
N GLN A 520 -0.09 31.30 35.69
CA GLN A 520 0.20 30.80 37.04
C GLN A 520 0.33 29.28 37.10
N VAL A 521 -0.50 28.57 36.33
CA VAL A 521 -0.39 27.11 36.23
C VAL A 521 0.86 26.71 35.46
N LEU A 522 1.12 27.32 34.31
CA LEU A 522 2.28 27.03 33.46
C LEU A 522 3.61 27.23 34.21
N THR A 523 3.68 28.22 35.09
CA THR A 523 4.87 28.56 35.90
C THR A 523 4.83 27.93 37.30
N SER A 524 3.94 26.96 37.56
CA SER A 524 3.93 26.24 38.83
C SER A 524 4.87 25.02 38.81
N PHE A 525 5.58 24.79 39.91
CA PHE A 525 6.46 23.62 40.05
C PHE A 525 5.74 22.29 39.81
N GLU A 526 4.50 22.15 40.30
CA GLU A 526 3.68 20.94 40.09
C GLU A 526 3.41 20.67 38.61
N PHE A 527 3.08 21.71 37.82
CA PHE A 527 2.88 21.57 36.38
C PHE A 527 4.17 21.14 35.67
N ILE A 528 5.31 21.75 36.00
CA ILE A 528 6.62 21.37 35.41
C ILE A 528 7.03 19.95 35.77
N LEU A 529 6.82 19.54 37.03
CA LEU A 529 7.09 18.18 37.47
C LEU A 529 6.27 17.17 36.66
N ILE A 530 4.95 17.39 36.53
CA ILE A 530 4.08 16.50 35.76
C ILE A 530 4.41 16.56 34.26
N LEU A 531 4.77 17.73 33.72
CA LEU A 531 5.21 17.90 32.33
C LEU A 531 6.42 17.02 32.02
N HIS A 532 7.45 17.04 32.87
CA HIS A 532 8.65 16.21 32.70
C HIS A 532 8.36 14.72 32.97
N LEU A 533 7.56 14.39 33.99
CA LEU A 533 7.16 13.01 34.27
C LEU A 533 6.43 12.39 33.07
N MET A 534 5.44 13.10 32.53
CA MET A 534 4.68 12.64 31.38
C MET A 534 5.53 12.59 30.12
N LYS A 535 6.53 13.48 29.96
CA LYS A 535 7.52 13.37 28.88
C LYS A 535 8.27 12.03 28.93
N GLU A 536 8.75 11.60 30.09
CA GLU A 536 9.47 10.32 30.23
C GLU A 536 8.55 9.11 29.98
N ILE A 537 7.37 9.07 30.61
CA ILE A 537 6.40 7.98 30.44
C ILE A 537 5.91 7.90 28.98
N MET A 538 5.56 9.04 28.40
CA MET A 538 5.08 9.10 27.02
C MET A 538 6.19 8.86 26.00
N GLY A 539 7.44 9.20 26.31
CA GLY A 539 8.60 8.85 25.48
C GLY A 539 8.76 7.34 25.35
N ILE A 540 8.75 6.62 26.49
CA ILE A 540 8.84 5.15 26.51
C ILE A 540 7.65 4.51 25.76
N THR A 541 6.43 5.01 25.98
CA THR A 541 5.22 4.42 25.40
C THR A 541 4.99 4.82 23.94
N ASN A 542 5.54 5.95 23.49
CA ASN A 542 5.50 6.37 22.09
C ASN A 542 6.33 5.43 21.19
N VAL A 543 7.49 4.95 21.65
CA VAL A 543 8.28 3.94 20.93
C VAL A 543 7.46 2.67 20.72
N LEU A 544 6.76 2.20 21.75
CA LEU A 544 5.85 1.06 21.64
C LEU A 544 4.71 1.35 20.66
N CYS A 545 4.08 2.52 20.75
CA CYS A 545 2.98 2.93 19.89
C CYS A 545 3.36 2.87 18.40
N GLN A 546 4.53 3.42 18.06
CA GLN A 546 5.06 3.40 16.70
C GLN A 546 5.37 1.98 16.22
N ALA A 547 5.99 1.15 17.08
CA ALA A 547 6.34 -0.21 16.73
C ALA A 547 5.11 -1.12 16.53
N LEU A 548 4.05 -0.94 17.33
CA LEU A 548 2.80 -1.70 17.20
C LEU A 548 2.03 -1.41 15.90
N GLN A 549 2.35 -0.31 15.21
CA GLN A 549 1.71 0.10 13.96
C GLN A 549 2.53 -0.28 12.71
N GLN A 550 3.69 -0.92 12.87
CA GLN A 550 4.51 -1.34 11.74
C GLN A 550 3.88 -2.53 11.00
N GLN A 551 3.92 -2.52 9.67
CA GLN A 551 3.40 -3.60 8.82
C GLN A 551 4.12 -4.94 9.06
N SER A 552 5.41 -4.90 9.38
CA SER A 552 6.23 -6.07 9.69
C SER A 552 5.92 -6.68 11.06
N GLN A 553 5.09 -6.03 11.87
CA GLN A 553 4.85 -6.46 13.23
C GLN A 553 4.02 -7.74 13.26
N ASP A 554 4.53 -8.75 13.98
CA ASP A 554 3.79 -9.94 14.37
C ASP A 554 3.39 -9.89 15.86
N LEU A 555 2.51 -10.80 16.25
CA LEU A 555 1.93 -10.84 17.58
C LEU A 555 2.99 -11.09 18.66
N LEU A 556 3.94 -12.01 18.44
CA LEU A 556 4.97 -12.37 19.41
C LEU A 556 6.00 -11.25 19.60
N ASN A 557 6.41 -10.60 18.51
CA ASN A 557 7.28 -9.44 18.60
C ASN A 557 6.58 -8.29 19.35
N ALA A 558 5.28 -8.09 19.11
CA ALA A 558 4.51 -7.07 19.83
C ALA A 558 4.46 -7.39 21.33
N MET A 559 4.34 -8.67 21.70
CA MET A 559 4.41 -9.09 23.10
C MET A 559 5.76 -8.76 23.75
N HIS A 560 6.85 -9.08 23.06
CA HIS A 560 8.19 -8.77 23.54
C HIS A 560 8.35 -7.27 23.79
N LEU A 561 7.93 -6.43 22.83
CA LEU A 561 7.97 -4.97 22.98
C LEU A 561 7.15 -4.49 24.18
N VAL A 562 5.93 -4.99 24.38
CA VAL A 562 5.13 -4.66 25.57
C VAL A 562 5.86 -5.04 26.87
N SER A 563 6.53 -6.19 26.90
CA SER A 563 7.33 -6.62 28.06
C SER A 563 8.53 -5.71 28.32
N THR A 564 9.26 -5.32 27.26
CA THR A 564 10.35 -4.34 27.35
C THR A 564 9.83 -2.99 27.86
N THR A 565 8.71 -2.49 27.33
CA THR A 565 8.09 -1.24 27.78
C THR A 565 7.70 -1.30 29.27
N LYS A 566 7.08 -2.40 29.72
CA LYS A 566 6.76 -2.61 31.15
C LYS A 566 8.03 -2.57 32.01
N SER A 567 9.12 -3.17 31.54
CA SER A 567 10.41 -3.19 32.25
C SER A 567 11.05 -1.80 32.32
N LEU A 568 10.98 -1.02 31.24
CA LEU A 568 11.48 0.36 31.21
C LEU A 568 10.67 1.28 32.15
N ILE A 569 9.35 1.15 32.18
CA ILE A 569 8.49 1.91 33.09
C ILE A 569 8.74 1.48 34.55
N GLN A 570 8.96 0.19 34.80
CA GLN A 570 9.35 -0.29 36.13
C GLN A 570 10.70 0.28 36.55
N LYS A 571 11.69 0.32 35.66
CA LYS A 571 12.98 0.95 35.93
C LYS A 571 12.85 2.45 36.21
N LEU A 572 11.98 3.15 35.48
CA LEU A 572 11.66 4.56 35.76
C LEU A 572 11.07 4.70 37.17
N ARG A 573 10.21 3.78 37.61
CA ARG A 573 9.66 3.78 38.98
C ARG A 573 10.75 3.64 40.05
N ASP A 574 11.66 2.70 39.84
CA ASP A 574 12.59 2.26 40.87
C ASP A 574 13.80 3.21 40.99
N ASP A 575 14.34 3.68 39.85
CA ASP A 575 15.57 4.48 39.79
C ASP A 575 15.36 5.91 39.25
N GLY A 576 14.15 6.24 38.78
CA GLY A 576 13.92 7.45 37.97
C GLY A 576 13.55 8.71 38.73
N TRP A 577 13.30 8.65 40.04
CA TRP A 577 12.91 9.83 40.83
C TRP A 577 14.02 10.90 40.88
N GLU A 578 15.24 10.52 41.28
CA GLU A 578 16.34 11.49 41.44
C GLU A 578 16.72 12.16 40.11
N PRO A 579 16.89 11.43 38.98
CA PRO A 579 17.17 12.06 37.68
C PRO A 579 16.05 12.98 37.20
N LEU A 580 14.79 12.60 37.42
CA LEU A 580 13.64 13.43 37.06
C LEU A 580 13.63 14.72 37.86
N LEU A 581 13.78 14.63 39.18
CA LEU A 581 13.78 15.79 40.06
C LEU A 581 14.93 16.75 39.73
N ALA A 582 16.13 16.22 39.47
CA ALA A 582 17.26 17.04 39.03
C ALA A 582 16.98 17.76 37.71
N SER A 583 16.35 17.09 36.74
CA SER A 583 15.94 17.73 35.47
C SER A 583 14.88 18.82 35.68
N VAL A 584 13.94 18.61 36.61
CA VAL A 584 12.87 19.58 36.91
C VAL A 584 13.44 20.81 37.63
N ILE A 585 14.31 20.61 38.62
CA ILE A 585 14.99 21.70 39.32
C ILE A 585 15.81 22.53 38.35
N SER A 586 16.63 21.89 37.50
CA SER A 586 17.42 22.60 36.49
C SER A 586 16.55 23.40 35.52
N PHE A 587 15.39 22.87 35.12
CA PHE A 587 14.43 23.58 34.28
C PHE A 587 13.83 24.78 35.03
N CYS A 588 13.40 24.60 36.28
CA CYS A 588 12.85 25.69 37.08
C CYS A 588 13.87 26.81 37.33
N GLU A 589 15.14 26.47 37.61
CA GLU A 589 16.23 27.44 37.77
C GLU A 589 16.49 28.22 36.47
N GLN A 590 16.49 27.54 35.32
CA GLN A 590 16.69 28.16 34.00
C GLN A 590 15.58 29.17 33.66
N HIS A 591 14.35 28.90 34.09
CA HIS A 591 13.16 29.70 33.75
C HIS A 591 12.64 30.56 34.91
N GLU A 592 13.43 30.75 35.97
CA GLU A 592 13.10 31.56 37.16
C GLU A 592 11.76 31.16 37.83
N ILE A 593 11.47 29.86 37.89
CA ILE A 593 10.27 29.29 38.52
C ILE A 593 10.55 28.97 39.99
N ASP A 594 9.65 29.39 40.88
CA ASP A 594 9.74 29.14 42.32
C ASP A 594 9.77 27.64 42.65
N ILE A 595 10.84 27.19 43.32
CA ILE A 595 10.99 25.82 43.79
C ILE A 595 10.48 25.73 45.24
N PRO A 596 9.50 24.85 45.53
CA PRO A 596 8.98 24.69 46.89
C PRO A 596 10.01 24.02 47.80
N ASP A 597 9.99 24.37 49.09
CA ASP A 597 10.76 23.65 50.11
C ASP A 597 10.21 22.21 50.24
N MET A 598 11.02 21.23 49.84
CA MET A 598 10.69 19.81 49.85
C MET A 598 10.36 19.27 51.25
N ASN A 599 10.90 19.91 52.30
CA ASN A 599 10.62 19.56 53.70
C ASN A 599 9.41 20.30 54.27
N ALA A 600 8.84 21.27 53.54
CA ALA A 600 7.67 21.99 53.99
C ALA A 600 6.47 21.05 54.10
N ARG A 601 5.55 21.39 55.00
CA ARG A 601 4.30 20.67 55.19
C ARG A 601 3.41 20.88 53.97
N TYR A 602 2.96 19.79 53.36
CA TYR A 602 1.96 19.84 52.30
C TYR A 602 0.59 20.22 52.87
N THR A 603 -0.03 21.26 52.34
CA THR A 603 -1.41 21.66 52.69
C THR A 603 -2.24 21.83 51.42
N LYS A 604 -3.07 20.83 51.07
CA LYS A 604 -4.06 20.97 49.98
C LYS A 604 -5.15 21.97 50.41
N GLY A 605 -5.51 22.90 49.52
CA GLY A 605 -6.12 24.21 49.83
C GLY A 605 -7.35 24.30 50.77
N ARG A 606 -7.55 25.55 51.24
CA ARG A 606 -8.55 26.14 52.17
C ARG A 606 -9.89 25.39 52.34
N GLY A 607 -9.91 24.35 53.16
CA GLY A 607 -11.14 23.76 53.70
C GLY A 607 -10.89 23.16 55.07
N ARG A 608 -11.74 23.46 56.06
CA ARG A 608 -11.65 22.84 57.40
C ARG A 608 -11.96 21.35 57.28
N TYR A 609 -10.94 20.50 57.15
CA TYR A 609 -11.10 19.06 57.29
C TYR A 609 -10.23 18.48 58.41
N ARG A 610 -10.79 17.42 59.00
CA ARG A 610 -10.45 16.82 60.28
C ARG A 610 -9.03 16.27 60.31
N ARG A 611 -8.37 16.49 61.46
CA ARG A 611 -7.14 15.85 61.94
C ARG A 611 -7.09 14.37 61.55
N GLN A 612 -6.31 14.01 60.53
CA GLN A 612 -5.83 12.63 60.37
C GLN A 612 -4.62 12.40 59.46
N ASP A 613 -4.05 13.41 58.77
CA ASP A 613 -2.73 13.29 58.11
C ASP A 613 -1.83 14.45 58.54
N ASP A 614 -1.13 14.30 59.66
CA ASP A 614 -0.41 15.41 60.30
C ASP A 614 1.06 15.61 59.86
N ASP A 615 1.66 14.77 59.01
CA ASP A 615 3.10 14.88 58.64
C ASP A 615 3.45 14.59 57.16
N LEU A 616 2.62 14.95 56.18
CA LEU A 616 2.97 14.81 54.76
C LEU A 616 3.85 15.99 54.29
N THR A 617 5.07 15.70 53.83
CA THR A 617 5.98 16.69 53.23
C THR A 617 5.65 16.95 51.75
N MET A 618 6.11 18.09 51.21
CA MET A 618 6.03 18.39 49.77
C MET A 618 6.71 17.30 48.94
N GLU A 619 7.89 16.82 49.35
CA GLU A 619 8.57 15.71 48.67
C GLU A 619 7.69 14.46 48.63
N HIS A 620 7.05 14.10 49.75
CA HIS A 620 6.19 12.93 49.79
C HIS A 620 5.00 13.07 48.82
N HIS A 621 4.39 14.25 48.74
CA HIS A 621 3.31 14.51 47.79
C HIS A 621 3.77 14.31 46.34
N PHE A 622 4.90 14.90 45.94
CA PHE A 622 5.41 14.80 44.58
C PHE A 622 5.94 13.41 44.24
N ARG A 623 6.72 12.79 45.14
CA ARG A 623 7.35 11.49 44.93
C ARG A 623 6.37 10.33 45.02
N ILE A 624 5.57 10.28 46.07
CA ILE A 624 4.66 9.17 46.32
C ILE A 624 3.29 9.48 45.70
N GLY A 625 2.72 10.63 46.03
CA GLY A 625 1.36 11.00 45.61
C GLY A 625 1.18 11.21 44.11
N ILE A 626 2.22 11.68 43.41
CA ILE A 626 2.17 11.91 41.95
C ILE A 626 3.06 10.93 41.21
N PHE A 627 4.38 10.96 41.40
CA PHE A 627 5.34 10.16 40.60
C PHE A 627 5.09 8.66 40.71
N THR A 628 5.13 8.11 41.92
CA THR A 628 4.98 6.67 42.15
C THR A 628 3.59 6.19 41.73
N VAL A 629 2.54 6.88 42.17
CA VAL A 629 1.15 6.55 41.85
C VAL A 629 0.88 6.58 40.34
N THR A 630 1.38 7.59 39.62
CA THR A 630 1.22 7.68 38.15
C THR A 630 1.86 6.49 37.44
N ILE A 631 3.09 6.13 37.82
CA ILE A 631 3.80 5.00 37.22
C ILE A 631 3.13 3.67 37.59
N ASP A 632 2.67 3.52 38.83
CA ASP A 632 1.97 2.32 39.30
C ASP A 632 0.65 2.09 38.56
N PHE A 633 -0.16 3.13 38.38
CA PHE A 633 -1.37 3.04 37.55
C PHE A 633 -1.03 2.73 36.09
N GLN A 634 0.03 3.33 35.54
CA GLN A 634 0.46 3.04 34.18
C GLN A 634 0.86 1.55 34.02
N LEU A 635 1.62 1.00 34.97
CA LEU A 635 2.01 -0.42 34.98
C LEU A 635 0.80 -1.33 35.20
N GLN A 636 -0.12 -0.96 36.10
CA GLN A 636 -1.35 -1.70 36.37
C GLN A 636 -2.22 -1.78 35.12
N GLU A 637 -2.47 -0.66 34.44
CA GLU A 637 -3.26 -0.63 33.21
C GLU A 637 -2.58 -1.42 32.09
N LEU A 638 -1.26 -1.32 31.93
CA LEU A 638 -0.52 -2.14 30.97
C LEU A 638 -0.55 -3.64 31.33
N LYS A 639 -0.52 -4.01 32.62
CA LYS A 639 -0.62 -5.41 33.04
C LYS A 639 -2.03 -5.96 32.80
N SER A 640 -3.05 -5.21 33.22
CA SER A 640 -4.47 -5.55 33.07
C SER A 640 -4.89 -5.65 31.60
N ARG A 641 -4.61 -4.62 30.81
CA ARG A 641 -5.03 -4.55 29.41
C ARG A 641 -4.19 -5.37 28.46
N PHE A 642 -3.06 -5.92 28.89
CA PHE A 642 -2.25 -6.84 28.10
C PHE A 642 -2.08 -8.17 28.87
N CYS A 643 -3.13 -8.63 29.56
CA CYS A 643 -3.15 -9.92 30.25
C CYS A 643 -3.44 -11.11 29.31
N GLU A 644 -4.23 -10.85 28.25
CA GLU A 644 -4.55 -11.79 27.16
C GLU A 644 -3.32 -12.18 26.31
N LEU A 645 -2.12 -11.69 26.64
CA LEU A 645 -0.85 -12.22 26.10
C LEU A 645 -0.62 -13.71 26.39
N THR A 646 -1.53 -14.32 27.16
CA THR A 646 -1.55 -15.73 27.53
C THR A 646 -2.64 -16.51 26.80
N THR A 647 -3.24 -15.97 25.71
CA THR A 647 -4.13 -16.81 24.90
C THR A 647 -3.34 -18.00 24.41
N GLU A 648 -3.86 -19.19 24.66
CA GLU A 648 -3.23 -20.45 24.29
C GLU A 648 -2.84 -20.46 22.80
N LEU A 649 -3.63 -19.86 21.90
CA LEU A 649 -3.27 -19.67 20.49
C LEU A 649 -1.89 -19.00 20.31
N VAL A 650 -1.59 -17.94 21.07
CA VAL A 650 -0.34 -17.18 20.98
C VAL A 650 0.82 -17.97 21.56
N ILE A 651 0.59 -18.64 22.68
CA ILE A 651 1.58 -19.52 23.32
C ILE A 651 1.96 -20.65 22.36
N LEU A 652 0.97 -21.32 21.76
CA LEU A 652 1.20 -22.39 20.80
C LEU A 652 1.87 -21.86 19.51
N SER A 653 1.48 -20.68 19.04
CA SER A 653 2.11 -20.04 17.87
C SER A 653 3.57 -19.65 18.11
N SER A 654 3.98 -19.47 19.38
CA SER A 654 5.38 -19.19 19.71
C SER A 654 6.34 -20.33 19.35
N ALA A 655 5.84 -21.56 19.21
CA ALA A 655 6.62 -22.69 18.73
C ALA A 655 7.07 -22.53 17.26
N LEU A 656 6.43 -21.64 16.50
CA LEU A 656 6.80 -21.32 15.11
C LEU A 656 7.81 -20.17 15.02
N ASN A 657 8.26 -19.62 16.15
CA ASN A 657 9.17 -18.48 16.17
C ASN A 657 10.62 -18.91 15.89
N PRO A 658 11.27 -18.39 14.83
CA PRO A 658 12.65 -18.75 14.49
C PRO A 658 13.71 -18.14 15.41
N LYS A 659 13.36 -17.18 16.29
CA LYS A 659 14.31 -16.54 17.22
C LYS A 659 15.05 -17.57 18.09
N ASP A 660 16.29 -17.25 18.43
CA ASP A 660 17.19 -18.11 19.21
C ASP A 660 17.30 -19.55 18.66
N ALA A 661 17.36 -19.69 17.33
CA ALA A 661 17.43 -20.98 16.63
C ALA A 661 16.24 -21.91 16.98
N PHE A 662 15.01 -21.38 16.86
CA PHE A 662 13.78 -22.11 17.22
C PHE A 662 13.74 -22.60 18.67
N ARG A 663 14.31 -21.85 19.62
CA ARG A 663 14.34 -22.24 21.05
C ARG A 663 12.97 -22.62 21.63
N LEU A 664 11.91 -22.00 21.14
CA LEU A 664 10.53 -22.23 21.60
C LEU A 664 9.83 -23.37 20.85
N PHE A 665 10.47 -23.98 19.85
CA PHE A 665 9.89 -25.06 19.05
C PHE A 665 9.59 -26.26 19.92
N LYS A 666 8.30 -26.62 19.92
CA LYS A 666 7.76 -27.75 20.65
C LYS A 666 6.76 -28.44 19.75
N ILE A 667 7.07 -29.68 19.38
CA ILE A 667 6.23 -30.50 18.50
C ILE A 667 4.80 -30.60 19.05
N VAL A 668 4.68 -30.85 20.35
CA VAL A 668 3.38 -30.96 21.04
C VAL A 668 2.55 -29.67 20.88
N ASP A 669 3.19 -28.51 20.97
CA ASP A 669 2.49 -27.22 20.86
C ASP A 669 1.98 -26.98 19.43
N ILE A 670 2.76 -27.35 18.41
CA ILE A 670 2.34 -27.27 17.01
C ILE A 670 1.20 -28.26 16.73
N CYS A 671 1.29 -29.49 17.24
CA CYS A 671 0.22 -30.47 17.12
C CYS A 671 -1.07 -29.99 17.81
N ASN A 672 -0.96 -29.38 18.99
CA ASN A 672 -2.10 -28.80 19.70
C ASN A 672 -2.68 -27.60 18.93
N LEU A 673 -1.83 -26.77 18.31
CA LEU A 673 -2.27 -25.68 17.45
C LEU A 673 -3.17 -26.20 16.33
N VAL A 674 -2.72 -27.23 15.61
CA VAL A 674 -3.48 -27.85 14.52
C VAL A 674 -4.77 -28.48 15.03
N LYS A 675 -4.70 -29.35 16.04
CA LYS A 675 -5.85 -30.11 16.54
C LYS A 675 -6.94 -29.22 17.15
N LYS A 676 -6.54 -28.16 17.86
CA LYS A 676 -7.47 -27.30 18.61
C LYS A 676 -7.95 -26.10 17.81
N TYR A 677 -7.07 -25.50 17.01
CA TYR A 677 -7.36 -24.24 16.33
C TYR A 677 -7.60 -24.38 14.84
N TYR A 678 -7.10 -25.43 14.19
CA TYR A 678 -7.27 -25.62 12.74
C TYR A 678 -7.70 -27.04 12.32
N PRO A 679 -8.61 -27.73 13.03
CA PRO A 679 -8.92 -29.14 12.76
C PRO A 679 -9.54 -29.42 11.38
N GLN A 680 -10.19 -28.45 10.73
CA GLN A 680 -10.75 -28.63 9.38
C GLN A 680 -9.76 -28.31 8.26
N ASP A 681 -8.64 -27.65 8.57
CA ASP A 681 -7.59 -27.38 7.58
C ASP A 681 -6.68 -28.62 7.37
N PHE A 682 -6.78 -29.62 8.25
CA PHE A 682 -6.00 -30.84 8.21
C PHE A 682 -6.91 -32.06 8.31
N THR A 683 -6.76 -33.02 7.41
CA THR A 683 -7.40 -34.33 7.49
C THR A 683 -6.93 -35.10 8.73
N GLU A 684 -7.74 -36.04 9.23
CA GLU A 684 -7.38 -36.89 10.37
C GLU A 684 -6.01 -37.57 10.17
N HIS A 685 -5.74 -38.03 8.94
CA HIS A 685 -4.47 -38.64 8.58
C HIS A 685 -3.28 -37.67 8.65
N GLU A 686 -3.44 -36.42 8.24
CA GLU A 686 -2.39 -35.40 8.39
C GLU A 686 -2.10 -35.09 9.85
N GLN A 687 -3.14 -35.00 10.67
CA GLN A 687 -2.99 -34.71 12.09
C GLN A 687 -2.23 -35.82 12.82
N GLU A 688 -2.44 -37.07 12.44
CA GLU A 688 -1.70 -38.23 12.98
C GLU A 688 -0.24 -38.24 12.50
N LEU A 689 0.01 -37.89 11.23
CA LEU A 689 1.34 -37.94 10.64
C LEU A 689 2.21 -36.73 11.04
N LEU A 690 1.59 -35.59 11.33
CA LEU A 690 2.24 -34.32 11.64
C LEU A 690 3.31 -34.45 12.73
N GLU A 691 3.01 -35.17 13.81
CA GLU A 691 3.97 -35.37 14.90
C GLU A 691 5.22 -36.10 14.41
N SER A 692 5.03 -37.13 13.56
CA SER A 692 6.15 -37.86 12.98
C SER A 692 6.95 -36.99 12.02
N GLN A 693 6.31 -36.13 11.21
CA GLN A 693 7.01 -35.18 10.36
C GLN A 693 7.86 -34.19 11.15
N LEU A 694 7.27 -33.59 12.19
CA LEU A 694 7.94 -32.57 12.98
C LEU A 694 9.18 -33.12 13.68
N ARG A 695 9.18 -34.41 14.05
CA ARG A 695 10.37 -35.10 14.58
C ARG A 695 11.48 -35.27 13.55
N HIS A 696 11.12 -35.56 12.28
CA HIS A 696 12.12 -35.59 11.21
C HIS A 696 12.67 -34.18 10.96
N TYR A 697 11.77 -33.19 10.89
CA TYR A 697 12.14 -31.79 10.71
C TYR A 697 13.11 -31.29 11.80
N GLU A 698 12.85 -31.59 13.07
CA GLU A 698 13.72 -31.21 14.20
C GLU A 698 15.15 -31.76 14.04
N LEU A 699 15.30 -32.99 13.54
CA LEU A 699 16.60 -33.60 13.29
C LEU A 699 17.29 -33.05 12.04
N ASP A 700 16.52 -32.72 11.01
CA ASP A 700 17.04 -32.26 9.71
C ASP A 700 17.40 -30.78 9.74
N VAL A 701 16.62 -29.94 10.44
CA VAL A 701 16.83 -28.48 10.51
C VAL A 701 18.16 -28.15 11.16
N ILE A 702 18.56 -28.85 12.24
CA ILE A 702 19.85 -28.66 12.92
C ILE A 702 21.04 -29.06 12.02
N LYS A 703 20.81 -29.99 11.10
CA LYS A 703 21.83 -30.46 10.14
C LYS A 703 21.91 -29.59 8.90
N HIS A 704 20.95 -28.69 8.69
CA HIS A 704 20.90 -27.88 7.48
C HIS A 704 22.04 -26.83 7.48
N PRO A 705 22.83 -26.71 6.40
CA PRO A 705 23.98 -25.78 6.33
C PRO A 705 23.62 -24.33 6.64
N ASP A 706 22.43 -23.87 6.23
CA ASP A 706 21.95 -22.52 6.52
C ASP A 706 21.59 -22.30 8.00
N PHE A 707 21.26 -23.38 8.71
CA PHE A 707 20.97 -23.36 10.15
C PHE A 707 22.24 -23.50 11.00
N GLN A 708 23.22 -24.30 10.55
CA GLN A 708 24.52 -24.42 11.23
C GLN A 708 25.32 -23.10 11.24
N ASN A 709 25.06 -22.23 10.26
CA ASN A 709 25.61 -20.88 10.18
C ASN A 709 24.85 -19.84 11.05
N MET A 710 23.76 -20.22 11.72
CA MET A 710 23.11 -19.43 12.77
C MET A 710 23.81 -19.61 14.13
N LYS A 711 25.11 -19.32 14.21
CA LYS A 711 25.74 -19.07 15.51
C LYS A 711 25.45 -17.62 15.90
N LEU A 712 24.80 -17.41 17.05
CA LEU A 712 24.77 -16.11 17.71
C LEU A 712 26.21 -15.65 18.05
N PRO A 713 26.47 -14.33 18.14
CA PRO A 713 27.66 -13.82 18.80
C PRO A 713 27.81 -14.46 20.19
N SER A 714 29.02 -14.88 20.51
CA SER A 714 29.38 -15.84 21.57
C SER A 714 29.21 -15.35 23.03
N THR A 715 28.17 -14.57 23.37
CA THR A 715 28.00 -14.03 24.74
C THR A 715 26.99 -14.78 25.61
N VAL A 716 26.37 -15.87 25.16
CA VAL A 716 25.52 -16.72 26.02
C VAL A 716 25.89 -18.19 25.88
N ARG A 717 27.00 -18.56 26.50
CA ARG A 717 27.30 -19.94 26.93
C ARG A 717 27.94 -19.90 28.30
N TYR A 718 27.15 -19.66 29.35
CA TYR A 718 27.45 -20.12 30.70
C TYR A 718 26.17 -20.03 31.55
N ILE A 719 25.25 -20.98 31.39
CA ILE A 719 24.44 -21.51 32.50
C ILE A 719 24.11 -22.97 32.14
N ASN A 720 24.94 -23.89 32.62
CA ASN A 720 24.56 -25.22 33.12
C ASN A 720 25.83 -26.01 33.48
N ALA A 721 26.30 -25.86 34.73
CA ALA A 721 26.95 -26.90 35.50
C ALA A 721 26.91 -26.49 36.98
N GLU A 722 26.48 -27.42 37.84
CA GLU A 722 26.26 -27.27 39.27
C GLU A 722 27.56 -27.08 40.08
N GLY A 723 27.45 -26.45 41.26
CA GLY A 723 28.27 -26.81 42.44
C GLY A 723 29.33 -25.81 42.93
N TYR A 724 29.13 -25.35 44.18
CA TYR A 724 30.08 -24.82 45.17
C TYR A 724 30.61 -23.37 45.11
N GLU A 725 30.14 -22.63 46.13
CA GLU A 725 30.85 -21.74 47.08
C GLU A 725 31.70 -20.54 46.62
N THR A 726 31.20 -19.37 47.05
CA THR A 726 31.86 -18.22 47.70
C THR A 726 33.15 -17.65 47.09
N GLY A 727 33.03 -16.41 46.61
CA GLY A 727 34.16 -15.49 46.44
C GLY A 727 33.66 -14.11 46.06
N TYR A 728 33.68 -13.19 47.02
CA TYR A 728 33.54 -11.75 46.76
C TYR A 728 34.59 -11.31 45.76
N GLU A 729 34.21 -10.58 44.71
CA GLU A 729 35.09 -9.57 44.11
C GLU A 729 34.28 -8.49 43.36
N THR A 730 34.60 -7.25 43.70
CA THR A 730 33.98 -5.98 43.30
C THR A 730 34.29 -5.57 41.85
N PRO A 731 33.47 -4.67 41.26
CA PRO A 731 33.52 -4.33 39.83
C PRO A 731 34.63 -3.33 39.51
N THR A 732 35.72 -3.81 38.90
CA THR A 732 36.63 -2.95 38.13
C THR A 732 37.29 -3.77 37.03
N GLU A 733 37.47 -3.16 35.85
CA GLU A 733 38.18 -3.69 34.67
C GLU A 733 37.43 -4.63 33.71
N LYS A 734 36.39 -4.11 33.02
CA LYS A 734 36.17 -4.40 31.58
C LYS A 734 35.63 -3.17 30.84
N LYS A 735 36.44 -2.10 30.84
CA LYS A 735 36.49 -1.11 29.75
C LYS A 735 37.85 -1.30 29.10
N LYS A 736 37.90 -2.06 27.99
CA LYS A 736 38.92 -2.03 26.91
C LYS A 736 38.85 -3.34 26.13
N GLU A 737 37.96 -3.38 25.15
CA GLU A 737 38.18 -4.14 23.91
C GLU A 737 37.33 -3.43 22.85
N GLY A 738 37.94 -2.43 22.22
CA GLY A 738 37.37 -1.67 21.12
C GLY A 738 37.58 -2.43 19.82
N SER A 739 36.61 -3.24 19.42
CA SER A 739 36.50 -3.73 18.05
C SER A 739 35.96 -2.58 17.18
N ARG A 740 36.81 -2.03 16.30
CA ARG A 740 36.44 -1.12 15.21
C ARG A 740 36.31 -1.95 13.94
N THR A 741 35.11 -2.07 13.38
CA THR A 741 34.88 -2.84 12.13
C THR A 741 34.93 -1.93 10.91
N GLU A 742 36.13 -1.74 10.35
CA GLU A 742 36.33 -1.20 9.00
C GLU A 742 36.37 -2.36 7.98
N PHE A 743 35.73 -2.19 6.82
CA PHE A 743 35.70 -3.21 5.75
C PHE A 743 36.46 -2.73 4.51
N GLN A 744 37.37 -3.58 4.03
CA GLN A 744 38.19 -3.32 2.84
C GLN A 744 37.86 -4.33 1.74
N ILE A 745 37.87 -3.87 0.49
CA ILE A 745 37.52 -4.68 -0.68
C ILE A 745 38.55 -4.44 -1.77
N ILE A 746 39.10 -5.51 -2.32
CA ILE A 746 39.94 -5.47 -3.51
C ILE A 746 39.15 -6.05 -4.69
N ILE A 747 39.06 -5.28 -5.78
CA ILE A 747 38.33 -5.66 -6.99
C ILE A 747 39.31 -5.68 -8.17
N PRO A 748 39.43 -6.80 -8.92
CA PRO A 748 40.17 -6.81 -10.17
C PRO A 748 39.44 -5.97 -11.23
N ALA A 749 39.94 -4.75 -11.49
CA ALA A 749 39.25 -3.79 -12.34
C ALA A 749 40.18 -2.70 -12.92
N PHE A 750 40.07 -2.46 -14.23
CA PHE A 750 40.90 -1.47 -14.92
C PHE A 750 40.38 -0.02 -14.82
N GLU A 751 39.19 0.21 -14.28
CA GLU A 751 38.60 1.55 -14.15
C GLU A 751 37.76 1.70 -12.88
N ILE A 752 37.92 2.84 -12.20
CA ILE A 752 37.14 3.21 -11.00
C ILE A 752 35.65 3.26 -11.34
N PRO A 753 34.79 2.58 -10.57
CA PRO A 753 33.35 2.54 -10.80
C PRO A 753 32.71 3.93 -10.93
N ARG A 754 31.83 4.11 -11.92
CA ARG A 754 31.20 5.41 -12.23
C ARG A 754 30.30 5.96 -11.12
N TRP A 755 29.82 5.13 -10.20
CA TRP A 755 29.02 5.57 -9.05
C TRP A 755 29.89 6.24 -7.97
N LEU A 756 31.21 6.06 -7.99
CA LEU A 756 32.11 6.89 -7.20
C LEU A 756 32.14 8.28 -7.84
N THR A 757 31.37 9.18 -7.26
CA THR A 757 31.00 10.47 -7.88
C THR A 757 32.16 11.45 -8.04
N HIS A 758 33.20 11.36 -7.20
CA HIS A 758 34.37 12.24 -7.28
C HIS A 758 35.63 11.42 -7.53
N GLN A 759 36.21 11.56 -8.73
CA GLN A 759 37.40 10.82 -9.15
C GLN A 759 38.46 11.79 -9.67
N ARG A 760 39.73 11.52 -9.37
CA ARG A 760 40.89 12.31 -9.83
C ARG A 760 42.01 11.38 -10.28
N VAL A 761 42.76 11.83 -11.29
CA VAL A 761 44.06 11.25 -11.64
C VAL A 761 45.09 11.75 -10.62
N GLY A 762 45.89 10.85 -10.08
CA GLY A 762 46.82 11.09 -8.98
C GLY A 762 46.37 10.46 -7.67
N ASN A 763 47.13 10.73 -6.61
CA ASN A 763 47.04 10.04 -5.32
C ASN A 763 46.18 10.77 -4.28
N SER A 764 45.50 11.87 -4.63
CA SER A 764 44.60 12.55 -3.70
C SER A 764 43.37 13.12 -4.37
N VAL A 765 42.29 13.20 -3.60
CA VAL A 765 41.01 13.78 -4.02
C VAL A 765 40.45 14.62 -2.87
N SER A 766 40.05 15.84 -3.20
CA SER A 766 39.31 16.73 -2.30
C SER A 766 37.87 16.82 -2.79
N ILE A 767 36.91 16.76 -1.87
CA ILE A 767 35.50 16.97 -2.16
C ILE A 767 34.93 18.03 -1.21
N ASP A 768 34.16 18.93 -1.79
CA ASP A 768 33.34 19.86 -1.02
C ASP A 768 32.06 19.14 -0.63
N LEU A 769 31.77 19.11 0.68
CA LEU A 769 30.65 18.39 1.22
C LEU A 769 29.38 19.25 1.08
N PRO A 770 28.28 18.72 0.53
CA PRO A 770 27.06 19.49 0.38
C PRO A 770 26.43 19.79 1.76
N PRO A 771 25.68 20.89 1.91
CA PRO A 771 25.01 21.21 3.17
C PRO A 771 24.01 20.10 3.55
N ASN A 772 24.06 19.63 4.80
CA ASN A 772 23.36 18.42 5.31
C ASN A 772 23.81 17.09 4.70
N TRP A 773 25.06 17.00 4.29
CA TRP A 773 25.59 15.71 3.84
C TRP A 773 25.50 14.63 4.93
N CYS A 774 25.60 15.01 6.19
CA CYS A 774 25.49 14.10 7.34
C CYS A 774 24.05 13.97 7.88
N ASN A 775 23.08 13.74 7.01
CA ASN A 775 21.68 13.53 7.44
C ASN A 775 21.45 12.10 7.97
N SER A 776 20.26 11.82 8.52
CA SER A 776 19.93 10.51 9.10
C SER A 776 20.04 9.33 8.13
N ARG A 777 20.07 9.58 6.81
CA ARG A 777 20.21 8.56 5.76
C ARG A 777 21.64 8.41 5.25
N TRP A 778 22.57 9.21 5.73
CA TRP A 778 23.99 9.07 5.41
C TRP A 778 24.59 7.93 6.22
N MET A 779 25.34 7.07 5.54
CA MET A 779 25.87 5.82 6.08
C MET A 779 27.38 5.86 6.27
N GLY A 780 28.13 6.61 5.46
CA GLY A 780 29.59 6.63 5.51
C GLY A 780 30.26 7.14 4.23
N PHE A 781 31.58 6.98 4.14
CA PHE A 781 32.38 7.29 2.95
C PHE A 781 32.90 6.02 2.29
N ALA A 782 32.84 5.96 0.96
CA ALA A 782 33.57 4.98 0.17
C ALA A 782 34.81 5.64 -0.44
N LEU A 783 35.99 5.14 -0.08
CA LEU A 783 37.30 5.59 -0.53
C LEU A 783 37.87 4.58 -1.52
N CYS A 784 38.52 5.04 -2.58
CA CYS A 784 39.05 4.15 -3.61
C CYS A 784 40.40 4.63 -4.16
N ALA A 785 41.30 3.68 -4.40
CA ALA A 785 42.57 3.91 -5.08
C ALA A 785 42.85 2.81 -6.12
N LYS A 786 43.43 3.22 -7.25
CA LYS A 786 43.93 2.34 -8.31
C LYS A 786 45.43 2.58 -8.51
N LEU A 787 46.20 1.51 -8.62
CA LEU A 787 47.65 1.56 -8.87
C LEU A 787 47.99 1.60 -10.36
N GLU A 788 49.13 2.20 -10.66
CA GLU A 788 49.78 2.15 -11.98
C GLU A 788 50.53 0.83 -12.13
N GLY A 789 50.13 -0.02 -13.09
CA GLY A 789 50.86 -1.22 -13.46
C GLY A 789 51.72 -0.98 -14.68
N TYR A 790 53.01 -1.36 -14.63
CA TYR A 790 53.84 -1.46 -15.84
C TYR A 790 53.34 -2.62 -16.70
N ASP A 791 53.22 -2.36 -18.00
CA ASP A 791 52.72 -3.32 -18.97
C ASP A 791 53.84 -4.30 -19.42
N PHE A 792 53.43 -5.54 -19.65
CA PHE A 792 54.13 -6.66 -20.33
C PHE A 792 55.23 -7.48 -19.61
N LEU A 793 54.89 -8.77 -19.47
CA LEU A 793 55.76 -9.96 -19.47
C LEU A 793 56.76 -10.08 -18.31
N PHE A 794 56.38 -10.70 -17.19
CA PHE A 794 57.18 -11.73 -16.49
C PHE A 794 56.37 -12.37 -15.34
N GLU A 795 56.29 -13.70 -15.40
CA GLU A 795 56.03 -14.72 -14.35
C GLU A 795 54.97 -14.48 -13.26
N LEU A 796 53.87 -15.26 -13.38
CA LEU A 796 53.09 -15.77 -12.25
C LEU A 796 54.02 -16.48 -11.27
N ASN A 797 54.35 -15.84 -10.15
CA ASN A 797 54.61 -16.44 -8.81
C ASN A 797 55.48 -15.54 -7.92
N SER A 798 55.03 -14.34 -7.56
CA SER A 798 55.53 -13.73 -6.33
C SER A 798 54.42 -12.97 -5.60
N ASN A 799 54.03 -13.49 -4.42
CA ASN A 799 53.26 -12.77 -3.41
C ASN A 799 54.14 -11.66 -2.81
N LYS A 800 54.37 -10.58 -3.56
CA LYS A 800 54.96 -9.36 -2.98
C LYS A 800 53.83 -8.49 -2.43
N THR A 801 53.88 -8.28 -1.12
CA THR A 801 52.92 -7.50 -0.34
C THR A 801 53.35 -6.03 -0.34
N PHE A 802 52.45 -5.09 -0.65
CA PHE A 802 52.73 -3.65 -0.72
C PHE A 802 51.75 -2.87 0.16
N GLY A 803 52.20 -2.21 1.23
CA GLY A 803 51.30 -1.47 2.13
C GLY A 803 50.87 -0.10 1.57
N PHE A 804 49.59 0.26 1.73
CA PHE A 804 49.04 1.56 1.33
C PHE A 804 48.34 2.27 2.48
N ARG A 805 48.66 3.54 2.71
CA ARG A 805 47.99 4.39 3.70
C ARG A 805 46.96 5.28 3.02
N ALA A 806 45.75 5.34 3.59
CA ALA A 806 44.75 6.35 3.26
C ALA A 806 44.66 7.37 4.40
N ARG A 807 45.10 8.60 4.12
CA ARG A 807 45.03 9.72 5.06
C ARG A 807 43.80 10.55 4.77
N VAL A 808 42.91 10.68 5.75
CA VAL A 808 41.67 11.45 5.61
C VAL A 808 41.80 12.72 6.43
N ILE A 809 41.59 13.85 5.77
CA ILE A 809 41.73 15.19 6.33
C ILE A 809 40.37 15.88 6.17
N ALA A 810 39.79 16.35 7.27
CA ALA A 810 38.54 17.08 7.25
C ALA A 810 38.79 18.56 7.59
N PHE A 811 38.16 19.46 6.83
CA PHE A 811 38.22 20.91 7.02
C PHE A 811 36.84 21.42 7.46
N GLY A 812 36.81 22.29 8.46
CA GLY A 812 35.60 22.92 8.99
C GLY A 812 35.84 24.40 9.34
N ASP A 813 34.75 25.15 9.54
CA ASP A 813 34.78 26.63 9.63
C ASP A 813 35.12 27.20 11.03
N SER A 814 35.37 26.35 12.03
CA SER A 814 35.68 26.81 13.41
C SER A 814 37.18 27.07 13.65
N LEU A 815 37.49 27.98 14.58
CA LEU A 815 38.85 28.40 15.02
C LEU A 815 39.74 27.27 15.60
N HIS A 816 39.25 26.04 15.67
CA HIS A 816 40.03 24.85 16.00
C HIS A 816 40.46 24.15 14.72
N GLY A 817 41.76 24.28 14.43
CA GLY A 817 42.38 23.93 13.16
C GLY A 817 42.23 22.49 12.68
N GLN A 818 42.66 22.31 11.44
CA GLN A 818 42.77 21.07 10.67
C GLN A 818 42.96 19.82 11.56
N LEU A 819 41.89 19.02 11.71
CA LEU A 819 42.00 17.70 12.33
C LEU A 819 42.47 16.69 11.29
N ASN A 820 43.66 16.13 11.53
CA ASN A 820 44.23 15.08 10.71
C ASN A 820 44.02 13.74 11.42
N SER A 821 43.39 12.79 10.74
CA SER A 821 43.43 11.39 11.17
C SER A 821 44.19 10.55 10.14
N GLU A 822 45.10 9.72 10.62
CA GLU A 822 45.86 8.80 9.79
C GLU A 822 45.44 7.36 10.09
N ASN A 823 44.67 6.76 9.18
CA ASN A 823 44.36 5.34 9.25
C ASN A 823 45.36 4.57 8.37
N PHE A 824 46.10 3.66 8.99
CA PHE A 824 47.13 2.85 8.35
C PHE A 824 46.60 1.47 8.03
N PHE A 825 46.87 1.01 6.81
CA PHE A 825 46.44 -0.31 6.34
C PHE A 825 47.57 -0.99 5.58
N GLU A 826 47.83 -2.25 5.87
CA GLU A 826 48.81 -3.06 5.15
C GLU A 826 48.07 -4.19 4.43
N VAL A 827 48.06 -4.17 3.10
CA VAL A 827 47.21 -5.06 2.29
C VAL A 827 47.96 -5.47 1.04
N SER A 828 47.82 -6.73 0.61
CA SER A 828 48.56 -7.29 -0.54
C SER A 828 47.65 -7.45 -1.74
N PHE A 829 47.99 -6.89 -2.91
CA PHE A 829 47.20 -7.05 -4.15
C PHE A 829 47.99 -6.80 -5.44
N GLY A 830 47.43 -7.20 -6.58
CA GLY A 830 48.13 -7.26 -7.88
C GLY A 830 48.02 -5.97 -8.72
N ALA A 831 48.87 -5.89 -9.75
CA ALA A 831 48.82 -4.79 -10.71
C ALA A 831 47.52 -4.85 -11.54
N GLY A 832 46.72 -3.79 -11.49
CA GLY A 832 45.42 -3.71 -12.17
C GLY A 832 44.21 -3.84 -11.26
N ASP A 833 44.41 -4.01 -9.95
CA ASP A 833 43.33 -4.07 -8.97
C ASP A 833 42.95 -2.67 -8.44
N ILE A 834 41.72 -2.58 -7.94
CA ILE A 834 41.17 -1.40 -7.27
C ILE A 834 40.93 -1.73 -5.81
N TRP A 835 41.53 -0.94 -4.93
CA TRP A 835 41.27 -1.00 -3.51
C TRP A 835 40.13 -0.05 -3.16
N ILE A 836 39.16 -0.55 -2.39
CA ILE A 836 38.03 0.20 -1.86
C ILE A 836 38.00 0.03 -0.35
N LEU A 837 37.93 1.15 0.38
CA LEU A 837 37.81 1.20 1.82
C LEU A 837 36.48 1.88 2.17
N TYR A 838 35.68 1.26 3.03
CA TYR A 838 34.46 1.85 3.55
C TYR A 838 34.68 2.33 4.98
N LEU A 839 34.45 3.63 5.19
CA LEU A 839 34.50 4.28 6.49
C LEU A 839 33.07 4.53 6.96
N SER A 840 32.65 3.86 8.03
CA SER A 840 31.27 3.96 8.53
C SER A 840 31.00 5.32 9.17
N ARG A 841 29.73 5.69 9.27
CA ARG A 841 29.27 6.89 9.97
C ARG A 841 29.74 6.90 11.43
N ASP A 842 29.64 5.76 12.12
CA ASP A 842 30.03 5.66 13.53
C ASP A 842 31.53 5.84 13.72
N ASP A 843 32.35 5.26 12.82
CA ASP A 843 33.81 5.42 12.83
C ASP A 843 34.24 6.83 12.46
N TRP A 844 33.53 7.47 11.52
CA TRP A 844 33.73 8.87 11.19
C TRP A 844 33.56 9.75 12.43
N PHE A 845 32.45 9.59 13.16
CA PHE A 845 32.18 10.40 14.35
C PHE A 845 33.07 10.05 15.55
N ALA A 846 33.55 8.81 15.63
CA ALA A 846 34.57 8.42 16.60
C ALA A 846 35.94 9.07 16.33
N THR A 847 36.22 9.39 15.06
CA THR A 847 37.51 9.93 14.60
C THR A 847 37.51 11.46 14.47
N PHE A 848 36.36 12.03 14.09
CA PHE A 848 36.14 13.44 13.83
C PHE A 848 34.93 13.93 14.66
N PRO A 849 35.13 14.27 15.94
CA PRO A 849 34.05 14.63 16.86
C PRO A 849 33.40 15.96 16.47
N ASN A 850 32.05 15.95 16.40
CA ASN A 850 31.12 17.09 16.23
C ASN A 850 31.72 18.44 15.80
N GLY A 851 32.04 18.55 14.51
CA GLY A 851 32.26 19.82 13.82
C GLY A 851 31.58 19.80 12.45
N GLU A 852 31.08 20.95 11.99
CA GLU A 852 30.59 21.10 10.61
C GLU A 852 31.77 21.09 9.63
N TYR A 853 32.02 19.94 9.01
CA TYR A 853 33.02 19.80 7.96
C TYR A 853 32.42 20.19 6.61
N ASN A 854 33.04 21.15 5.94
CA ASN A 854 32.62 21.65 4.64
C ASN A 854 33.44 21.06 3.48
N GLN A 855 34.62 20.51 3.77
CA GLN A 855 35.48 19.86 2.79
C GLN A 855 36.22 18.68 3.41
N ILE A 856 36.42 17.62 2.63
CA ILE A 856 37.34 16.54 2.99
C ILE A 856 38.38 16.34 1.89
N LYS A 857 39.59 15.98 2.29
CA LYS A 857 40.68 15.58 1.40
C LYS A 857 41.18 14.21 1.82
N VAL A 858 41.29 13.32 0.84
CA VAL A 858 41.83 11.98 1.03
C VAL A 858 43.11 11.85 0.23
N VAL A 859 44.18 11.41 0.88
CA VAL A 859 45.51 11.22 0.28
C VAL A 859 45.91 9.76 0.45
N PHE A 860 46.29 9.12 -0.66
CA PHE A 860 46.75 7.75 -0.71
C PHE A 860 48.27 7.72 -0.88
N GLU A 861 48.97 6.96 -0.05
CA GLU A 861 50.44 6.88 -0.02
C GLU A 861 50.89 5.42 -0.05
N SER A 862 51.89 5.10 -0.89
CA SER A 862 52.55 3.77 -0.88
C SER A 862 53.65 3.75 0.18
N CYS A 863 53.67 2.73 1.02
CA CYS A 863 54.70 2.55 2.03
C CYS A 863 55.72 1.51 1.53
N GLY A 864 56.85 1.98 0.99
CA GLY A 864 58.02 1.14 0.72
C GLY A 864 58.23 0.66 -0.72
N SER A 865 57.53 1.18 -1.73
CA SER A 865 57.69 0.74 -3.12
C SER A 865 57.62 1.87 -4.17
N THR A 866 58.09 1.60 -5.40
CA THR A 866 58.17 2.57 -6.51
C THR A 866 56.83 2.78 -7.25
N GLU A 867 55.80 2.00 -6.92
CA GLU A 867 54.49 2.06 -7.55
C GLU A 867 53.66 3.26 -7.05
N LYS A 868 53.04 3.98 -7.99
CA LYS A 868 52.26 5.20 -7.72
C LYS A 868 50.75 4.94 -7.89
N VAL A 869 49.95 5.60 -7.05
CA VAL A 869 48.49 5.64 -7.22
C VAL A 869 48.17 6.46 -8.48
N HIS A 870 47.62 5.79 -9.50
CA HIS A 870 47.31 6.38 -10.79
C HIS A 870 46.00 7.18 -10.74
N LYS A 871 44.97 6.65 -10.07
CA LYS A 871 43.67 7.31 -9.90
C LYS A 871 43.10 7.00 -8.51
N CYS A 872 42.37 7.95 -7.96
CA CYS A 872 41.63 7.76 -6.71
C CYS A 872 40.22 8.36 -6.81
N GLY A 873 39.35 7.95 -5.90
CA GLY A 873 38.00 8.48 -5.82
C GLY A 873 37.36 8.37 -4.44
N VAL A 874 36.39 9.23 -4.19
CA VAL A 874 35.62 9.27 -2.94
C VAL A 874 34.15 9.50 -3.27
N SER A 875 33.26 8.86 -2.51
CA SER A 875 31.83 9.15 -2.58
C SER A 875 31.16 9.04 -1.22
N LEU A 876 30.08 9.82 -1.07
CA LEU A 876 29.20 9.75 0.08
C LEU A 876 28.19 8.62 -0.15
N VAL A 877 28.13 7.70 0.80
CA VAL A 877 27.21 6.57 0.75
C VAL A 877 25.97 6.94 1.56
N TYR A 878 24.84 7.08 0.88
CA TYR A 878 23.53 7.19 1.50
C TYR A 878 22.76 5.89 1.31
N GLU A 879 21.77 5.63 2.15
CA GLU A 879 20.92 4.43 2.13
C GLU A 879 20.37 4.10 0.73
N GLN A 880 20.02 5.12 -0.07
CA GLN A 880 19.50 4.96 -1.44
C GLN A 880 20.59 4.64 -2.49
N SER A 881 21.85 4.96 -2.19
CA SER A 881 23.00 4.74 -3.09
C SER A 881 23.61 3.34 -2.93
N VAL A 882 23.22 2.62 -1.87
CA VAL A 882 23.71 1.28 -1.51
C VAL A 882 23.41 0.26 -2.63
N GLU A 883 22.28 0.39 -3.33
CA GLU A 883 21.93 -0.49 -4.46
C GLU A 883 22.96 -0.41 -5.61
N GLY A 884 23.49 0.79 -5.90
CA GLY A 884 24.52 1.02 -6.93
C GLY A 884 25.91 0.52 -6.52
N PHE A 885 26.25 0.65 -5.24
CA PHE A 885 27.44 0.06 -4.61
C PHE A 885 27.41 -1.47 -4.80
N TYR A 886 26.29 -2.11 -4.47
CA TYR A 886 26.10 -3.55 -4.64
C TYR A 886 26.10 -4.00 -6.10
N GLN A 887 25.42 -3.30 -7.01
CA GLN A 887 25.39 -3.68 -8.43
C GLN A 887 26.79 -3.70 -9.05
N THR A 888 27.69 -2.83 -8.61
CA THR A 888 29.08 -2.80 -9.10
C THR A 888 29.90 -3.98 -8.60
N ILE A 889 29.75 -4.32 -7.32
CA ILE A 889 30.38 -5.50 -6.72
C ILE A 889 29.84 -6.76 -7.39
N THR A 890 28.54 -6.79 -7.73
CA THR A 890 27.88 -7.98 -8.30
C THR A 890 28.17 -8.16 -9.80
N GLN A 891 28.15 -7.10 -10.62
CA GLN A 891 28.36 -7.18 -12.08
C GLN A 891 29.79 -7.51 -12.51
N ARG A 892 30.82 -7.22 -11.69
CA ARG A 892 32.23 -7.47 -12.03
C ARG A 892 32.83 -8.71 -11.33
N SER A 893 32.07 -9.38 -10.47
CA SER A 893 32.49 -10.51 -9.62
C SER A 893 32.66 -11.89 -10.30
N ARG A 894 32.95 -11.97 -11.60
CA ARG A 894 33.22 -13.28 -12.21
C ARG A 894 34.57 -13.88 -11.76
N ASN A 895 35.52 -13.06 -11.29
CA ASN A 895 36.81 -13.51 -10.74
C ASN A 895 37.08 -12.81 -9.39
N SER A 896 37.35 -13.59 -8.34
CA SER A 896 37.85 -13.29 -6.98
C SER A 896 37.71 -11.85 -6.43
N ILE A 897 36.95 -11.70 -5.33
CA ILE A 897 36.95 -10.50 -4.47
C ILE A 897 37.64 -10.87 -3.16
N ILE A 898 38.62 -10.09 -2.72
CA ILE A 898 39.26 -10.27 -1.40
C ILE A 898 38.68 -9.19 -0.48
N ALA A 899 38.06 -9.63 0.62
CA ALA A 899 37.58 -8.76 1.69
C ALA A 899 38.30 -9.12 3.00
N CYS A 900 38.80 -8.11 3.72
CA CYS A 900 39.54 -8.29 4.97
C CYS A 900 38.85 -7.51 6.09
N GLU A 901 38.63 -8.15 7.25
CA GLU A 901 38.23 -7.52 8.52
C GLU A 901 39.45 -7.40 9.44
N GLY A 902 39.68 -6.22 10.05
CA GLY A 902 40.54 -6.10 11.23
C GLY A 902 42.07 -6.19 11.01
N TRP A 903 42.83 -5.77 12.02
CA TRP A 903 44.23 -5.30 11.98
C TRP A 903 45.32 -6.40 12.08
N ASP A 904 45.01 -7.65 11.74
CA ASP A 904 45.79 -8.79 12.20
C ASP A 904 46.92 -9.19 11.25
N GLY A 905 46.98 -8.60 10.04
CA GLY A 905 48.02 -8.90 9.05
C GLY A 905 48.03 -10.35 8.54
N VAL A 906 47.00 -11.14 8.87
CA VAL A 906 46.84 -12.51 8.42
C VAL A 906 46.02 -12.51 7.13
N LEU A 907 46.63 -12.98 6.04
CA LEU A 907 45.90 -13.36 4.82
C LEU A 907 44.93 -14.48 5.19
N HIS A 908 43.65 -14.15 5.39
CA HIS A 908 42.59 -15.14 5.44
C HIS A 908 42.33 -15.62 4.00
N ASP A 909 42.26 -16.95 3.84
CA ASP A 909 42.03 -17.64 2.55
C ASP A 909 40.87 -17.01 1.76
N GLU A 910 40.97 -17.07 0.41
CA GLU A 910 39.97 -16.54 -0.55
C GLU A 910 38.54 -16.60 -0.02
N MET A 911 38.03 -15.44 0.39
CA MET A 911 36.66 -15.29 0.84
C MET A 911 35.73 -15.56 -0.35
N LYS A 912 35.14 -16.77 -0.41
CA LYS A 912 34.12 -17.07 -1.43
C LYS A 912 32.99 -16.05 -1.29
N LEU A 913 32.44 -15.61 -2.43
CA LEU A 913 31.34 -14.64 -2.57
C LEU A 913 30.12 -14.88 -1.64
N SER A 914 30.04 -16.03 -0.97
CA SER A 914 29.09 -16.42 0.06
C SER A 914 29.24 -15.70 1.41
N GLU A 915 30.41 -15.17 1.77
CA GLU A 915 30.64 -14.49 3.06
C GLU A 915 30.45 -12.97 2.97
N PHE A 916 30.77 -12.33 1.85
CA PHE A 916 30.37 -10.92 1.60
C PHE A 916 28.85 -10.79 1.41
N ARG A 917 28.18 -11.90 1.05
CA ARG A 917 26.72 -11.99 1.15
C ARG A 917 26.22 -11.83 2.57
N SER A 918 27.01 -11.99 3.65
CA SER A 918 26.57 -11.93 5.07
C SER A 918 25.95 -10.59 5.48
N PHE A 919 26.41 -9.46 4.96
CA PHE A 919 25.81 -8.13 5.22
C PHE A 919 24.49 -7.96 4.46
N LYS A 920 24.40 -8.51 3.25
CA LYS A 920 23.12 -8.74 2.56
C LYS A 920 22.29 -9.82 3.28
N LYS A 921 22.91 -10.79 3.96
CA LYS A 921 22.33 -11.93 4.68
C LYS A 921 21.81 -11.53 6.06
N GLU A 922 22.08 -10.36 6.64
CA GLU A 922 21.32 -9.90 7.83
C GLU A 922 20.00 -9.24 7.42
N LEU A 923 20.00 -8.47 6.33
CA LEU A 923 18.78 -7.93 5.69
C LEU A 923 18.03 -8.98 4.85
N GLU A 924 18.73 -10.00 4.33
CA GLU A 924 18.21 -11.19 3.68
C GLU A 924 18.06 -12.36 4.65
N LYS A 925 18.50 -12.36 5.92
CA LYS A 925 18.13 -13.39 6.93
C LYS A 925 16.65 -13.29 7.29
N PHE A 926 16.04 -12.12 7.08
CA PHE A 926 14.58 -11.95 7.09
C PHE A 926 13.92 -12.45 5.79
N ARG A 927 14.68 -12.66 4.71
CA ARG A 927 14.19 -13.06 3.36
C ARG A 927 14.57 -14.50 2.94
N GLU A 928 15.62 -15.10 3.49
CA GLU A 928 16.11 -16.47 3.23
C GLU A 928 15.42 -17.49 4.14
N ILE A 929 14.87 -17.11 5.29
CA ILE A 929 13.99 -18.02 6.06
C ILE A 929 12.66 -18.26 5.31
N ASN A 930 12.14 -17.26 4.60
CA ASN A 930 10.99 -17.44 3.70
C ASN A 930 11.38 -18.02 2.33
N ARG A 931 12.57 -17.72 1.79
CA ARG A 931 13.04 -18.38 0.56
C ARG A 931 13.47 -19.84 0.75
N PHE A 932 13.90 -20.27 1.95
CA PHE A 932 14.21 -21.67 2.22
C PHE A 932 12.95 -22.53 2.37
N VAL A 933 11.83 -21.91 2.75
CA VAL A 933 10.49 -22.52 2.64
C VAL A 933 9.97 -22.51 1.19
N SER A 934 10.47 -21.61 0.33
CA SER A 934 10.06 -21.46 -1.08
C SER A 934 11.06 -22.00 -2.12
N SER A 935 12.20 -22.58 -1.72
CA SER A 935 13.24 -23.11 -2.63
C SER A 935 13.13 -24.61 -2.92
N PHE A 936 11.98 -25.23 -2.69
CA PHE A 936 11.61 -26.49 -3.35
C PHE A 936 10.86 -26.26 -4.68
N SER A 937 11.00 -25.09 -5.30
CA SER A 937 10.64 -24.86 -6.70
C SER A 937 11.85 -24.37 -7.52
N GLY A 938 12.43 -25.27 -8.31
CA GLY A 938 13.31 -24.92 -9.44
C GLY A 938 14.41 -25.94 -9.71
N ASN A 939 14.17 -26.82 -10.69
CA ASN A 939 15.16 -27.75 -11.28
C ASN A 939 16.37 -27.01 -11.86
N ASP A 940 17.50 -27.72 -11.95
CA ASP A 940 18.32 -27.71 -13.16
C ASP A 940 18.73 -29.16 -13.52
N ASP A 941 18.55 -29.43 -14.82
CA ASP A 941 18.77 -30.69 -15.53
C ASP A 941 20.24 -31.10 -15.58
N PHE A 942 20.53 -32.42 -15.64
CA PHE A 942 21.52 -32.96 -16.57
C PHE A 942 21.39 -34.48 -16.76
N ASN A 943 21.03 -34.84 -18.00
CA ASN A 943 21.40 -36.00 -18.84
C ASN A 943 21.27 -37.47 -18.36
N ASP A 944 20.38 -38.13 -19.10
CA ASP A 944 20.38 -39.52 -19.60
C ASP A 944 21.78 -40.19 -19.71
N PRO A 945 21.89 -41.51 -19.47
CA PRO A 945 21.70 -42.41 -20.60
C PRO A 945 20.91 -43.70 -20.26
N GLY A 946 19.96 -44.07 -21.12
CA GLY A 946 19.49 -45.46 -21.28
C GLY A 946 20.55 -46.36 -21.93
N PRO A 947 20.21 -47.53 -22.47
CA PRO A 947 19.02 -48.36 -22.25
C PRO A 947 19.37 -49.86 -22.01
N SER A 948 18.43 -50.66 -21.48
CA SER A 948 18.20 -52.07 -21.86
C SER A 948 17.15 -52.68 -20.93
N ALA A 949 15.99 -53.08 -21.48
CA ALA A 949 15.58 -54.47 -21.65
C ALA A 949 15.29 -55.19 -20.30
N SER A 950 14.16 -55.81 -20.02
CA SER A 950 13.11 -56.37 -20.89
C SER A 950 12.04 -56.98 -19.98
N ARG A 951 10.79 -56.94 -20.48
CA ARG A 951 9.75 -57.98 -20.40
C ARG A 951 9.25 -58.51 -19.04
N SER A 952 7.91 -58.52 -18.99
CA SER A 952 7.02 -59.58 -18.50
C SER A 952 7.00 -59.87 -16.99
N LEU A 953 5.91 -60.27 -16.34
CA LEU A 953 4.49 -60.52 -16.65
C LEU A 953 3.85 -60.77 -15.26
N LEU A 954 2.58 -60.37 -15.11
CA LEU A 954 1.50 -61.07 -14.38
C LEU A 954 1.53 -61.27 -12.84
N SER A 955 0.30 -61.09 -12.31
CA SER A 955 -0.37 -61.77 -11.17
C SER A 955 0.21 -61.54 -9.77
N ASP A 956 -0.56 -61.18 -8.73
CA ASP A 956 -2.01 -61.32 -8.45
C ASP A 956 -2.62 -60.08 -7.78
#